data_AF-A0A945JZZ7-F1
#
_entry.id   AF-A0A945JZZ7-F1
#
_cell.length_a   1.000
_cell.length_b   1.000
_cell.length_c   1.000
_cell.angle_alpha   90.00
_cell.angle_beta   90.00
_cell.angle_gamma   90.00
#
_symmetry.space_group_name_H-M   'P 1'
#
loop_
_entity.id
_entity.type
_entity.pdbx_description
1 polymer ?
#
loop_
_entity_poly.entity_id
_entity_poly.type
_entity_poly.pdbx_seq_one_letter_code
_entity_poly.pdbx_strand_id
1 'polypeptide(L)'
;MTIDNKQNPAAAAASSSPPLDEFHYDNRTVRDFGVATLVWGIVGFLVGLIVALKLVYPEFLGAIPQLSYGRLRPLHTNAVIFAFAGNAIFFGVYYSLPRLCKAPMWSTALSRIHFWGWQLIIVAAALTLTAGINTSKEYAELEWPIDIAIALIWVVFGANMMATIYTRRVRHMYVAIWFYLATFLTVALLHIVNSLALPVSLFKSYSVYAGVQDALVQWWYGHNAVAFFLTTPFLGIMYYFIPKVANRPVFSYRLSIIHFWALVFIYIWAGPHHLLYTALPEWAQSLGVVFSIMLIAPSWGGMINGLLTLRGAWDTVRESPVLKFLVIGITAYGMATFEGPMMALKNVNALTHYTDYTIAHVHMGALAWNGGLTFAMLYYIFPKIFRTELYSVKMANQHFWLATLGIIFYVLSMYFGGITQSLMWKEFTAEGLLRYPNFLETVTQIIPMYGLRAVGGGMYILGALLCVYNIWCTVRQGDLLAAEPDQAAPLAEGRLHRDTSIHRWLESRPTQFAILTLIAALIGGVVEYVPTALIKSNIPTIAAVKPYTPLELEGRDVYIAEGCNGCHSQMIRPFRSEVERYGDYSKAGEFVYDHPFLWGSKRTGPDLHRVGGKYPDSWHALHMKDPAATSPGTIMPAYPWLFDDHYDASAIGSKVAAMRTLGVPYEEGYEERASDDMLQQARKIASGLTESGMEIDANSQLVALVAYLQRLGTDIRSDPAYVQQLESMMTKVATGPGFEGARLLVDAADVTAGKEIFNAQRNLCYTCHRNDLGGQVGPNLTDGHWLHGCTVAEIMSNIKSGFQMKGMLPYGSGKSLTEQELQQVASFIISLQGSSPGNPKAVDPERASPCQAQSW
;
A
#
# COMPACT_ATOMS: atom_id res chain seq x y z
N MET A 1 10.13 95.13 -19.09
CA MET A 1 9.15 94.16 -18.54
C MET A 1 9.63 92.78 -18.94
N THR A 2 10.50 92.21 -18.10
CA THR A 2 10.95 90.82 -18.13
C THR A 2 9.88 89.98 -17.43
N ILE A 3 9.39 88.93 -18.09
CA ILE A 3 8.64 87.87 -17.41
C ILE A 3 9.49 86.61 -17.51
N ASP A 4 10.07 86.26 -16.37
CA ASP A 4 10.83 85.04 -16.10
C ASP A 4 10.01 83.79 -16.43
N ASN A 5 10.49 83.02 -17.40
CA ASN A 5 10.04 81.65 -17.59
C ASN A 5 10.86 80.76 -16.65
N LYS A 6 10.37 80.59 -15.42
CA LYS A 6 10.97 79.69 -14.42
C LYS A 6 11.07 78.28 -15.01
N GLN A 7 12.32 77.82 -15.13
CA GLN A 7 12.68 76.44 -15.40
C GLN A 7 11.89 75.51 -14.48
N ASN A 8 11.11 74.61 -15.07
CA ASN A 8 10.49 73.49 -14.38
C ASN A 8 11.59 72.43 -14.12
N PRO A 9 12.00 72.16 -12.87
CA PRO A 9 13.06 71.17 -12.57
C PRO A 9 12.64 69.73 -12.88
N ALA A 10 11.37 69.49 -13.18
CA ALA A 10 10.82 68.15 -13.40
C ALA A 10 11.19 67.51 -14.75
N ALA A 11 11.77 68.27 -15.69
CA ALA A 11 12.15 67.74 -17.01
C ALA A 11 13.58 67.14 -17.08
N ALA A 12 14.38 67.25 -16.01
CA ALA A 12 15.76 66.75 -15.97
C ALA A 12 15.95 65.41 -15.23
N ALA A 13 14.89 64.83 -14.65
CA ALA A 13 14.96 63.59 -13.85
C ALA A 13 14.38 62.34 -14.56
N ALA A 14 14.18 62.40 -15.88
CA ALA A 14 13.60 61.30 -16.65
C ALA A 14 14.62 60.73 -17.66
N SER A 15 15.68 60.07 -17.19
CA SER A 15 16.61 59.36 -18.09
C SER A 15 17.42 58.19 -17.52
N SER A 16 17.21 57.75 -16.27
CA SER A 16 17.83 56.50 -15.80
C SER A 16 16.75 55.45 -15.51
N SER A 17 16.61 54.48 -16.41
CA SER A 17 15.98 53.20 -16.05
C SER A 17 16.64 52.67 -14.78
N PRO A 18 15.90 52.06 -13.83
CA PRO A 18 16.50 51.52 -12.63
C PRO A 18 17.61 50.53 -13.01
N PRO A 19 18.76 50.54 -12.32
CA PRO A 19 19.86 49.61 -12.64
C PRO A 19 19.33 48.17 -12.57
N LEU A 20 19.66 47.37 -13.59
CA LEU A 20 19.32 45.95 -13.63
C LEU A 20 20.38 45.18 -12.83
N ASP A 21 19.93 44.26 -11.97
CA ASP A 21 20.83 43.30 -11.35
C ASP A 21 21.11 42.17 -12.35
N GLU A 22 22.38 41.84 -12.53
CA GLU A 22 22.81 40.65 -13.27
C GLU A 22 22.95 39.45 -12.31
N PHE A 23 22.50 38.28 -12.74
CA PHE A 23 22.63 37.03 -11.99
C PHE A 23 22.64 35.82 -12.92
N HIS A 24 22.87 34.63 -12.35
CA HIS A 24 22.94 33.39 -13.12
C HIS A 24 22.03 32.30 -12.57
N TYR A 25 21.32 31.59 -13.44
CA TYR A 25 20.62 30.35 -13.08
C TYR A 25 21.60 29.16 -13.10
N ASP A 26 21.59 28.38 -12.01
CA ASP A 26 22.40 27.17 -11.88
C ASP A 26 21.76 25.98 -12.59
N ASN A 27 22.20 25.71 -13.81
CA ASN A 27 21.75 24.55 -14.57
C ASN A 27 22.57 23.27 -14.26
N ARG A 28 23.63 23.33 -13.42
CA ARG A 28 24.36 22.12 -13.00
C ARG A 28 23.50 21.27 -12.09
N THR A 29 22.94 21.88 -11.05
CA THR A 29 22.03 21.20 -10.11
C THR A 29 20.81 20.65 -10.86
N VAL A 30 20.25 21.42 -11.79
CA VAL A 30 19.14 20.96 -12.65
C VAL A 30 19.54 19.72 -13.44
N ARG A 31 20.69 19.74 -14.14
CA ARG A 31 21.20 18.56 -14.85
C ARG A 31 21.36 17.37 -13.92
N ASP A 32 21.93 17.56 -12.74
CA ASP A 32 22.22 16.47 -11.80
C ASP A 32 20.94 15.75 -11.35
N PHE A 33 19.91 16.50 -10.96
CA PHE A 33 18.58 15.93 -10.68
C PHE A 33 17.94 15.30 -11.92
N GLY A 34 18.06 15.91 -13.10
CA GLY A 34 17.53 15.34 -14.34
C GLY A 34 18.18 14.01 -14.75
N VAL A 35 19.50 13.87 -14.56
CA VAL A 35 20.22 12.60 -14.77
C VAL A 35 19.82 11.57 -13.72
N ALA A 36 19.71 11.97 -12.45
CA ALA A 36 19.23 11.10 -11.38
C ALA A 36 17.80 10.59 -11.64
N THR A 37 16.89 11.44 -12.15
CA THR A 37 15.55 11.04 -12.60
C THR A 37 15.61 9.94 -13.64
N LEU A 38 16.48 10.08 -14.67
CA LEU A 38 16.62 9.05 -15.71
C LEU A 38 17.13 7.72 -15.13
N VAL A 39 18.17 7.77 -14.29
CA VAL A 39 18.77 6.57 -13.67
C VAL A 39 17.77 5.86 -12.77
N TRP A 40 17.20 6.57 -11.80
CA TRP A 40 16.27 5.99 -10.83
C TRP A 40 14.93 5.60 -11.46
N GLY A 41 14.51 6.27 -12.53
CA GLY A 41 13.37 5.84 -13.34
C GLY A 41 13.58 4.43 -13.89
N ILE A 42 14.70 4.18 -14.56
CA ILE A 42 15.00 2.84 -15.10
C ILE A 42 15.11 1.80 -13.96
N VAL A 43 15.82 2.12 -12.87
CA VAL A 43 15.93 1.20 -11.72
C VAL A 43 14.55 0.88 -11.14
N GLY A 44 13.75 1.88 -10.80
CA GLY A 44 12.43 1.69 -10.20
C GLY A 44 11.48 0.92 -11.11
N PHE A 45 11.49 1.18 -12.42
CA PHE A 45 10.66 0.46 -13.38
C PHE A 45 11.11 -1.00 -13.56
N LEU A 46 12.43 -1.27 -13.57
CA LEU A 46 12.96 -2.63 -13.65
C LEU A 46 12.59 -3.45 -12.41
N VAL A 47 12.71 -2.89 -11.20
CA VAL A 47 12.24 -3.57 -9.98
C VAL A 47 10.73 -3.84 -10.06
N GLY A 48 9.96 -2.89 -10.58
CA GLY A 48 8.53 -3.06 -10.84
C GLY A 48 8.23 -4.22 -11.80
N LEU A 49 9.00 -4.36 -12.89
CA LEU A 49 8.87 -5.47 -13.83
C LEU A 49 9.25 -6.81 -13.19
N ILE A 50 10.30 -6.86 -12.38
CA ILE A 50 10.70 -8.08 -11.64
C ILE A 50 9.57 -8.53 -10.71
N VAL A 51 9.04 -7.62 -9.90
CA VAL A 51 7.90 -7.87 -9.00
C VAL A 51 6.66 -8.29 -9.82
N ALA A 52 6.45 -7.68 -10.99
CA ALA A 52 5.34 -8.05 -11.86
C ALA A 52 5.46 -9.47 -12.43
N LEU A 53 6.66 -9.86 -12.85
CA LEU A 53 6.99 -11.20 -13.35
C LEU A 53 6.88 -12.26 -12.27
N LYS A 54 7.22 -11.94 -11.02
CA LYS A 54 7.07 -12.85 -9.87
C LYS A 54 5.62 -13.27 -9.60
N LEU A 55 4.62 -12.46 -9.98
CA LEU A 55 3.21 -12.90 -9.87
C LEU A 55 2.79 -13.90 -10.97
N VAL A 56 3.63 -14.12 -11.98
CA VAL A 56 3.45 -15.12 -13.04
C VAL A 56 4.38 -16.31 -12.81
N TYR A 57 5.62 -16.04 -12.38
CA TYR A 57 6.68 -17.00 -12.11
C TYR A 57 7.22 -16.79 -10.69
N PRO A 58 6.56 -17.33 -9.64
CA PRO A 58 6.89 -17.07 -8.23
C PRO A 58 8.35 -17.36 -7.87
N GLU A 59 8.89 -18.45 -8.41
CA GLU A 59 10.26 -18.91 -8.17
C GLU A 59 11.33 -18.12 -8.96
N PHE A 60 10.95 -17.18 -9.82
CA PHE A 60 11.90 -16.33 -10.54
C PHE A 60 12.75 -15.54 -9.54
N LEU A 61 14.05 -15.86 -9.44
CA LEU A 61 14.97 -15.31 -8.42
C LEU A 61 14.58 -15.67 -6.97
N GLY A 62 13.86 -16.77 -6.76
CA GLY A 62 13.32 -17.18 -5.45
C GLY A 62 14.36 -17.63 -4.44
N ALA A 63 15.54 -18.07 -4.87
CA ALA A 63 16.61 -18.52 -3.97
C ALA A 63 17.39 -17.38 -3.27
N ILE A 64 17.11 -16.11 -3.62
CA ILE A 64 17.85 -14.95 -3.10
C ILE A 64 16.90 -14.13 -2.22
N PRO A 65 17.09 -14.09 -0.88
CA PRO A 65 16.16 -13.41 0.04
C PRO A 65 15.99 -11.94 -0.31
N GLN A 66 17.08 -11.26 -0.68
CA GLN A 66 17.08 -9.84 -1.06
C GLN A 66 16.21 -9.55 -2.30
N LEU A 67 15.93 -10.57 -3.11
CA LEU A 67 15.12 -10.49 -4.31
C LEU A 67 13.75 -11.15 -4.12
N SER A 68 13.32 -11.43 -2.89
CA SER A 68 11.97 -11.93 -2.62
C SER A 68 10.90 -10.88 -2.99
N TYR A 69 9.68 -11.33 -3.32
CA TYR A 69 8.61 -10.41 -3.71
C TYR A 69 8.31 -9.38 -2.62
N GLY A 70 8.21 -9.84 -1.36
CA GLY A 70 7.85 -9.01 -0.23
C GLY A 70 8.87 -7.91 0.07
N ARG A 71 10.17 -8.16 -0.13
CA ARG A 71 11.23 -7.15 0.02
C ARG A 71 11.36 -6.23 -1.19
N LEU A 72 11.14 -6.73 -2.40
CA LEU A 72 11.22 -5.93 -3.63
C LEU A 72 10.02 -5.01 -3.85
N ARG A 73 8.83 -5.35 -3.34
CA ARG A 73 7.63 -4.48 -3.43
C ARG A 73 7.86 -3.09 -2.82
N PRO A 74 8.26 -2.95 -1.54
CA PRO A 74 8.52 -1.63 -0.95
C PRO A 74 9.72 -0.94 -1.61
N LEU A 75 10.73 -1.69 -2.09
CA LEU A 75 11.81 -1.12 -2.89
C LEU A 75 11.29 -0.48 -4.17
N HIS A 76 10.44 -1.18 -4.93
CA HIS A 76 9.81 -0.62 -6.13
C HIS A 76 9.08 0.68 -5.81
N THR A 77 8.22 0.65 -4.77
CA THR A 77 7.45 1.82 -4.31
C THR A 77 8.37 3.01 -4.01
N ASN A 78 9.40 2.80 -3.17
CA ASN A 78 10.33 3.85 -2.79
C ASN A 78 11.16 4.37 -3.99
N ALA A 79 11.60 3.47 -4.87
CA ALA A 79 12.36 3.83 -6.06
C ALA A 79 11.52 4.64 -7.07
N VAL A 80 10.25 4.31 -7.30
CA VAL A 80 9.43 5.07 -8.26
C VAL A 80 8.89 6.38 -7.70
N ILE A 81 8.60 6.44 -6.40
CA ILE A 81 8.05 7.63 -5.75
C ILE A 81 9.18 8.58 -5.33
N PHE A 82 10.04 8.17 -4.41
CA PHE A 82 11.01 9.08 -3.81
C PHE A 82 12.29 9.23 -4.66
N ALA A 83 12.68 8.20 -5.39
CA ALA A 83 13.84 8.30 -6.28
C ALA A 83 13.45 8.88 -7.65
N PHE A 84 12.61 8.24 -8.46
CA PHE A 84 12.22 8.75 -9.78
C PHE A 84 11.41 10.04 -9.70
N ALA A 85 10.21 10.00 -9.10
CA ALA A 85 9.35 11.18 -9.05
C ALA A 85 9.93 12.28 -8.14
N GLY A 86 10.57 11.93 -7.02
CA GLY A 86 11.29 12.88 -6.16
C GLY A 86 12.37 13.66 -6.91
N ASN A 87 13.28 12.97 -7.60
CA ASN A 87 14.28 13.66 -8.44
C ASN A 87 13.61 14.48 -9.55
N ALA A 88 12.50 14.02 -10.15
CA ALA A 88 11.78 14.76 -11.17
C ALA A 88 11.15 16.05 -10.63
N ILE A 89 10.63 16.03 -9.40
CA ILE A 89 10.12 17.21 -8.71
C ILE A 89 11.25 18.21 -8.51
N PHE A 90 12.39 17.77 -7.99
CA PHE A 90 13.53 18.65 -7.76
C PHE A 90 14.09 19.20 -9.08
N PHE A 91 14.19 18.37 -10.11
CA PHE A 91 14.55 18.81 -11.47
C PHE A 91 13.64 19.95 -11.97
N GLY A 92 12.33 19.78 -11.84
CA GLY A 92 11.33 20.80 -12.20
C GLY A 92 11.40 22.05 -11.33
N VAL A 93 11.56 21.91 -10.01
CA VAL A 93 11.62 23.03 -9.05
C VAL A 93 12.90 23.83 -9.23
N TYR A 94 14.08 23.20 -9.26
CA TYR A 94 15.36 23.89 -9.46
C TYR A 94 15.44 24.60 -10.82
N TYR A 95 14.73 24.11 -11.84
CA TYR A 95 14.61 24.82 -13.11
C TYR A 95 13.61 25.98 -13.04
N SER A 96 12.41 25.75 -12.53
CA SER A 96 11.31 26.72 -12.63
C SER A 96 11.34 27.81 -11.55
N LEU A 97 11.68 27.49 -10.30
CA LEU A 97 11.61 28.41 -9.17
C LEU A 97 12.52 29.66 -9.37
N PRO A 98 13.81 29.54 -9.72
CA PRO A 98 14.66 30.71 -9.98
C PRO A 98 14.10 31.62 -11.08
N ARG A 99 13.57 31.01 -12.15
CA ARG A 99 12.97 31.70 -13.29
C ARG A 99 11.66 32.41 -12.92
N LEU A 100 10.87 31.83 -12.03
CA LEU A 100 9.65 32.45 -11.50
C LEU A 100 9.97 33.59 -10.53
N CYS A 101 11.03 33.46 -9.73
CA CYS A 101 11.48 34.48 -8.79
C CYS A 101 12.29 35.60 -9.46
N LYS A 102 12.77 35.40 -10.69
CA LYS A 102 13.80 36.25 -11.33
C LYS A 102 15.01 36.46 -10.40
N ALA A 103 15.45 35.38 -9.77
CA ALA A 103 16.55 35.38 -8.82
C ALA A 103 17.28 34.04 -8.88
N PRO A 104 18.59 34.00 -8.64
CA PRO A 104 19.31 32.73 -8.53
C PRO A 104 18.80 31.95 -7.30
N MET A 105 19.04 30.64 -7.28
CA MET A 105 18.90 29.89 -6.03
C MET A 105 19.79 30.53 -4.95
N TRP A 106 19.26 30.67 -3.74
CA TRP A 106 19.93 31.41 -2.66
C TRP A 106 21.30 30.83 -2.30
N SER A 107 21.42 29.49 -2.21
CA SER A 107 22.69 28.82 -1.96
C SER A 107 22.92 27.62 -2.87
N THR A 108 24.01 27.66 -3.63
CA THR A 108 24.50 26.52 -4.42
C THR A 108 25.03 25.41 -3.53
N ALA A 109 25.59 25.73 -2.35
CA ALA A 109 26.03 24.74 -1.37
C ALA A 109 24.86 23.93 -0.82
N LEU A 110 23.77 24.59 -0.40
CA LEU A 110 22.55 23.90 0.05
C LEU A 110 21.94 23.05 -1.08
N SER A 111 21.99 23.53 -2.32
CA SER A 111 21.53 22.77 -3.48
C SER A 111 22.32 21.46 -3.67
N ARG A 112 23.64 21.48 -3.47
CA ARG A 112 24.49 20.28 -3.54
C ARG A 112 24.30 19.34 -2.36
N ILE A 113 24.17 19.88 -1.15
CA ILE A 113 23.88 19.09 0.06
C ILE A 113 22.54 18.36 -0.13
N HIS A 114 21.53 19.07 -0.65
CA HIS A 114 20.25 18.46 -0.95
C HIS A 114 20.38 17.34 -1.98
N PHE A 115 21.03 17.58 -3.12
CA PHE A 115 21.23 16.56 -4.14
C PHE A 115 21.89 15.31 -3.57
N TRP A 116 23.11 15.42 -3.02
CA TRP A 116 23.84 14.25 -2.53
C TRP A 116 23.19 13.60 -1.31
N GLY A 117 22.59 14.39 -0.42
CA GLY A 117 21.84 13.87 0.72
C GLY A 117 20.66 13.02 0.25
N TRP A 118 19.91 13.48 -0.75
CA TRP A 118 18.80 12.71 -1.33
C TRP A 118 19.28 11.43 -2.02
N GLN A 119 20.39 11.50 -2.77
CA GLN A 119 20.97 10.29 -3.40
C GLN A 119 21.43 9.25 -2.37
N LEU A 120 22.03 9.69 -1.27
CA LEU A 120 22.46 8.80 -0.18
C LEU A 120 21.26 8.14 0.52
N ILE A 121 20.17 8.88 0.73
CA ILE A 121 18.91 8.33 1.27
C ILE A 121 18.35 7.24 0.35
N ILE A 122 18.32 7.48 -0.97
CA ILE A 122 17.83 6.50 -1.95
C ILE A 122 18.69 5.22 -1.92
N VAL A 123 20.01 5.36 -1.85
CA VAL A 123 20.92 4.21 -1.75
C VAL A 123 20.72 3.46 -0.43
N ALA A 124 20.56 4.18 0.69
CA ALA A 124 20.27 3.59 1.98
C ALA A 124 18.96 2.80 1.94
N ALA A 125 17.90 3.37 1.36
CA ALA A 125 16.62 2.68 1.15
C ALA A 125 16.76 1.39 0.33
N ALA A 126 17.56 1.42 -0.74
CA ALA A 126 17.81 0.24 -1.56
C ALA A 126 18.47 -0.90 -0.76
N LEU A 127 19.43 -0.54 0.10
CA LEU A 127 20.16 -1.51 0.93
C LEU A 127 19.29 -2.03 2.08
N THR A 128 18.59 -1.17 2.82
CA THR A 128 17.81 -1.58 3.99
C THR A 128 16.57 -2.38 3.63
N LEU A 129 15.82 -1.96 2.60
CA LEU A 129 14.58 -2.65 2.22
C LEU A 129 14.87 -4.06 1.67
N THR A 130 15.95 -4.24 0.89
CA THR A 130 16.35 -5.57 0.41
C THR A 130 16.94 -6.44 1.53
N ALA A 131 17.53 -5.83 2.56
CA ALA A 131 17.94 -6.53 3.78
C ALA A 131 16.77 -6.94 4.69
N GLY A 132 15.52 -6.54 4.39
CA GLY A 132 14.36 -6.79 5.24
C GLY A 132 14.21 -5.80 6.40
N ILE A 133 15.03 -4.75 6.45
CA ILE A 133 14.94 -3.69 7.46
C ILE A 133 13.86 -2.71 7.01
N ASN A 134 12.66 -2.89 7.55
CA ASN A 134 11.52 -2.02 7.24
C ASN A 134 10.49 -1.95 8.38
N THR A 135 9.68 -0.89 8.37
CA THR A 135 8.61 -0.64 9.35
C THR A 135 7.25 -1.20 8.91
N SER A 136 7.12 -1.76 7.70
CA SER A 136 5.88 -2.21 7.03
C SER A 136 4.82 -1.13 6.71
N LYS A 137 5.02 0.11 7.15
CA LYS A 137 4.15 1.25 6.84
C LYS A 137 4.32 1.68 5.38
N GLU A 138 3.28 1.54 4.56
CA GLU A 138 3.38 1.84 3.12
C GLU A 138 3.83 3.28 2.85
N TYR A 139 4.78 3.46 1.94
CA TYR A 139 5.42 4.74 1.64
C TYR A 139 6.27 5.35 2.77
N ALA A 140 6.33 4.71 3.94
CA ALA A 140 7.14 5.10 5.11
C ALA A 140 7.90 3.89 5.67
N GLU A 141 8.38 3.01 4.79
CA GLU A 141 8.95 1.72 5.16
C GLU A 141 10.33 1.83 5.80
N LEU A 142 11.00 2.98 5.70
CA LEU A 142 12.38 3.16 6.13
C LEU A 142 12.47 3.32 7.65
N GLU A 143 13.54 2.80 8.25
CA GLU A 143 13.76 2.89 9.70
C GLU A 143 14.23 4.28 10.14
N TRP A 144 14.08 4.54 11.44
CA TRP A 144 14.18 5.87 12.05
C TRP A 144 15.46 6.69 11.71
N PRO A 145 16.68 6.12 11.50
CA PRO A 145 17.83 6.95 11.14
C PRO A 145 17.67 7.57 9.75
N ILE A 146 17.05 6.84 8.82
CA ILE A 146 16.79 7.32 7.46
C ILE A 146 15.64 8.33 7.49
N ASP A 147 14.63 8.14 8.33
CA ASP A 147 13.57 9.12 8.53
C ASP A 147 14.10 10.47 9.04
N ILE A 148 15.04 10.46 9.99
CA ILE A 148 15.72 11.67 10.44
C ILE A 148 16.51 12.31 9.28
N ALA A 149 17.26 11.50 8.52
CA ALA A 149 18.02 12.00 7.38
C ALA A 149 17.11 12.66 6.33
N ILE A 150 15.95 12.05 6.02
CA ILE A 150 14.92 12.61 5.14
C ILE A 150 14.46 13.95 5.68
N ALA A 151 14.08 14.05 6.95
CA ALA A 151 13.60 15.30 7.54
C ALA A 151 14.66 16.41 7.44
N LEU A 152 15.92 16.12 7.73
CA LEU A 152 17.02 17.09 7.65
C LEU A 152 17.26 17.55 6.22
N ILE A 153 17.33 16.64 5.25
CA ILE A 153 17.55 16.97 3.84
C ILE A 153 16.34 17.72 3.24
N TRP A 154 15.13 17.39 3.66
CA TRP A 154 13.91 18.10 3.29
C TRP A 154 13.90 19.54 3.80
N VAL A 155 14.39 19.77 5.03
CA VAL A 155 14.60 21.13 5.59
C VAL A 155 15.66 21.89 4.81
N VAL A 156 16.76 21.25 4.40
CA VAL A 156 17.78 21.89 3.54
C VAL A 156 17.17 22.36 2.22
N PHE A 157 16.38 21.51 1.57
CA PHE A 157 15.64 21.86 0.35
C PHE A 157 14.69 23.05 0.58
N GLY A 158 13.84 22.95 1.58
CA GLY A 158 12.85 23.97 1.90
C GLY A 158 13.45 25.31 2.32
N ALA A 159 14.50 25.31 3.13
CA ALA A 159 15.20 26.52 3.55
C ALA A 159 15.79 27.26 2.35
N ASN A 160 16.41 26.54 1.42
CA ASN A 160 16.98 27.13 0.21
C ASN A 160 15.88 27.67 -0.73
N MET A 161 14.76 26.95 -0.87
CA MET A 161 13.59 27.42 -1.61
C MET A 161 13.01 28.70 -0.99
N MET A 162 12.76 28.70 0.33
CA MET A 162 12.21 29.86 1.05
C MET A 162 13.11 31.07 0.93
N ALA A 163 14.42 30.91 1.14
CA ALA A 163 15.40 31.99 0.98
C ALA A 163 15.39 32.56 -0.45
N THR A 164 15.29 31.71 -1.47
CA THR A 164 15.16 32.13 -2.88
C THR A 164 13.88 32.94 -3.13
N ILE A 165 12.76 32.54 -2.52
CA ILE A 165 11.48 33.27 -2.61
C ILE A 165 11.56 34.64 -1.90
N TYR A 166 12.34 34.76 -0.81
CA TYR A 166 12.56 36.04 -0.14
C TYR A 166 13.43 36.99 -0.95
N THR A 167 14.40 36.49 -1.72
CA THR A 167 15.26 37.29 -2.60
C THR A 167 14.70 37.50 -4.01
N ARG A 168 13.41 37.18 -4.22
CA ARG A 168 12.76 37.33 -5.53
C ARG A 168 12.72 38.80 -5.98
N ARG A 169 12.76 39.01 -7.29
CA ARG A 169 12.63 40.33 -7.93
C ARG A 169 11.20 40.64 -8.42
N VAL A 170 10.29 39.67 -8.30
CA VAL A 170 8.87 39.85 -8.63
C VAL A 170 8.02 40.00 -7.37
N ARG A 171 7.04 40.91 -7.39
CA ARG A 171 6.26 41.21 -6.18
C ARG A 171 5.34 40.06 -5.75
N HIS A 172 4.66 39.45 -6.72
CA HIS A 172 3.70 38.37 -6.48
C HIS A 172 4.36 37.01 -6.74
N MET A 173 4.13 36.05 -5.83
CA MET A 173 4.49 34.66 -6.06
C MET A 173 3.56 34.06 -7.12
N TYR A 174 4.14 33.46 -8.16
CA TYR A 174 3.39 32.73 -9.17
C TYR A 174 2.73 31.48 -8.59
N VAL A 175 1.61 31.03 -9.18
CA VAL A 175 0.80 29.89 -8.67
C VAL A 175 1.63 28.63 -8.45
N ALA A 176 2.61 28.35 -9.32
CA ALA A 176 3.50 27.20 -9.13
C ALA A 176 4.25 27.22 -7.79
N ILE A 177 4.66 28.41 -7.33
CA ILE A 177 5.33 28.59 -6.03
C ILE A 177 4.39 28.23 -4.88
N TRP A 178 3.09 28.50 -5.00
CA TRP A 178 2.11 28.14 -3.96
C TRP A 178 2.07 26.63 -3.75
N PHE A 179 2.04 25.87 -4.85
CA PHE A 179 2.08 24.42 -4.83
C PHE A 179 3.42 23.86 -4.33
N TYR A 180 4.55 24.49 -4.67
CA TYR A 180 5.85 24.10 -4.11
C TYR A 180 5.93 24.35 -2.59
N LEU A 181 5.37 25.47 -2.11
CA LEU A 181 5.27 25.76 -0.68
C LEU A 181 4.37 24.75 0.04
N ALA A 182 3.20 24.46 -0.50
CA ALA A 182 2.30 23.45 0.07
C ALA A 182 2.96 22.06 0.13
N THR A 183 3.71 21.69 -0.92
CA THR A 183 4.50 20.45 -0.95
C THR A 183 5.52 20.41 0.19
N PHE A 184 6.36 21.45 0.31
CA PHE A 184 7.39 21.50 1.34
C PHE A 184 6.80 21.39 2.75
N LEU A 185 5.79 22.22 3.06
CA LEU A 185 5.22 22.32 4.39
C LEU A 185 4.45 21.06 4.78
N THR A 186 3.58 20.58 3.90
CA THR A 186 2.72 19.44 4.24
C THR A 186 3.51 18.15 4.25
N VAL A 187 4.42 17.89 3.30
CA VAL A 187 5.25 16.66 3.34
C VAL A 187 6.11 16.61 4.60
N ALA A 188 6.66 17.75 5.06
CA ALA A 188 7.40 17.80 6.32
C ALA A 188 6.52 17.42 7.52
N LEU A 189 5.30 17.97 7.60
CA LEU A 189 4.32 17.63 8.63
C LEU A 189 3.95 16.13 8.60
N LEU A 190 3.62 15.62 7.42
CA LEU A 190 3.22 14.22 7.23
C LEU A 190 4.33 13.26 7.68
N HIS A 191 5.55 13.49 7.18
CA HIS A 191 6.73 12.67 7.48
C HIS A 191 7.00 12.64 8.97
N ILE A 192 7.11 13.80 9.62
CA ILE A 192 7.43 13.89 11.05
C ILE A 192 6.39 13.16 11.90
N VAL A 193 5.10 13.35 11.61
CA VAL A 193 4.02 12.76 12.41
C VAL A 193 3.94 11.24 12.22
N ASN A 194 3.97 10.73 10.98
CA ASN A 194 3.82 9.29 10.75
C ASN A 194 5.04 8.47 11.19
N SER A 195 6.24 9.06 11.11
CA SER A 195 7.51 8.46 11.51
C SER A 195 7.83 8.58 13.00
N LEU A 196 6.90 9.06 13.83
CA LEU A 196 7.09 8.98 15.28
C LEU A 196 7.14 7.49 15.70
N ALA A 197 8.32 7.07 16.13
CA ALA A 197 8.60 5.71 16.56
C ALA A 197 9.57 5.72 17.75
N LEU A 198 9.51 4.69 18.58
CA LEU A 198 10.45 4.45 19.67
C LEU A 198 11.57 3.53 19.17
N PRO A 199 12.82 4.02 19.06
CA PRO A 199 13.95 3.19 18.65
C PRO A 199 14.27 2.09 19.66
N VAL A 200 14.46 0.87 19.17
CA VAL A 200 14.98 -0.27 19.94
C VAL A 200 16.45 -0.50 19.63
N SER A 201 16.82 -0.39 18.36
CA SER A 201 18.20 -0.50 17.87
C SER A 201 18.42 0.45 16.69
N LEU A 202 19.62 0.44 16.10
CA LEU A 202 19.91 1.26 14.92
C LEU A 202 18.97 0.95 13.74
N PHE A 203 18.53 -0.30 13.60
CA PHE A 203 17.72 -0.77 12.48
C PHE A 203 16.37 -1.32 12.92
N LYS A 204 15.89 -0.92 14.10
CA LYS A 204 14.57 -1.33 14.58
C LYS A 204 13.92 -0.25 15.43
N SER A 205 12.66 0.05 15.12
CA SER A 205 11.78 0.88 15.95
C SER A 205 10.35 0.33 15.98
N TYR A 206 9.55 0.81 16.94
CA TYR A 206 8.12 0.55 17.02
C TYR A 206 7.34 1.85 16.91
N SER A 207 6.28 1.86 16.09
CA SER A 207 5.38 3.03 15.94
C SER A 207 4.86 3.50 17.30
N VAL A 208 4.79 4.81 17.52
CA VAL A 208 4.16 5.33 18.75
C VAL A 208 2.64 5.10 18.79
N TYR A 209 2.04 4.83 17.64
CA TYR A 209 0.62 4.55 17.51
C TYR A 209 0.37 3.04 17.41
N ALA A 210 -0.84 2.60 17.78
CA ALA A 210 -1.26 1.21 17.70
C ALA A 210 -2.54 1.03 16.89
N GLY A 211 -2.68 -0.13 16.25
CA GLY A 211 -3.92 -0.62 15.65
C GLY A 211 -4.69 0.41 14.84
N VAL A 212 -5.93 0.71 15.25
CA VAL A 212 -6.82 1.65 14.54
C VAL A 212 -6.24 3.08 14.44
N GLN A 213 -5.56 3.55 15.49
CA GLN A 213 -4.94 4.89 15.48
C GLN A 213 -3.78 4.92 14.49
N ASP A 214 -2.95 3.88 14.52
CA ASP A 214 -1.82 3.77 13.60
C ASP A 214 -2.29 3.65 12.15
N ALA A 215 -3.36 2.90 11.89
CA ALA A 215 -3.98 2.81 10.57
C ALA A 215 -4.49 4.17 10.08
N LEU A 216 -5.16 4.94 10.95
CA LEU A 216 -5.64 6.28 10.62
C LEU A 216 -4.47 7.23 10.30
N VAL A 217 -3.44 7.27 11.15
CA VAL A 217 -2.25 8.11 10.92
C VAL A 217 -1.51 7.69 9.65
N GLN A 218 -1.38 6.39 9.42
CA GLN A 218 -0.74 5.84 8.24
C GLN A 218 -1.46 6.20 6.95
N TRP A 219 -2.79 6.18 6.91
CA TRP A 219 -3.52 6.53 5.68
C TRP A 219 -3.81 8.01 5.54
N TRP A 220 -3.84 8.76 6.64
CA TRP A 220 -3.65 10.21 6.62
C TRP A 220 -2.31 10.55 5.97
N TYR A 221 -1.23 9.87 6.34
CA TYR A 221 0.08 10.01 5.70
C TYR A 221 0.07 9.55 4.24
N GLY A 222 -0.28 8.29 3.98
CA GLY A 222 -0.12 7.66 2.67
C GLY A 222 -0.96 8.32 1.59
N HIS A 223 -2.21 8.70 1.89
CA HIS A 223 -3.03 9.44 0.95
C HIS A 223 -2.44 10.83 0.66
N ASN A 224 -2.01 11.54 1.72
CA ASN A 224 -1.46 12.87 1.58
C ASN A 224 -0.01 12.88 1.06
N ALA A 225 0.70 11.75 1.11
CA ALA A 225 1.96 11.57 0.40
C ALA A 225 1.69 11.62 -1.12
N VAL A 226 0.69 10.89 -1.62
CA VAL A 226 0.28 11.01 -3.03
C VAL A 226 -0.22 12.43 -3.33
N ALA A 227 -1.00 13.04 -2.43
CA ALA A 227 -1.49 14.41 -2.59
C ALA A 227 -0.37 15.45 -2.71
N PHE A 228 0.52 15.50 -1.71
CA PHE A 228 1.46 16.60 -1.55
C PHE A 228 2.85 16.29 -2.11
N PHE A 229 3.12 15.04 -2.49
CA PHE A 229 4.34 14.64 -3.19
C PHE A 229 4.08 14.32 -4.66
N LEU A 230 2.97 13.67 -5.02
CA LEU A 230 2.70 13.28 -6.43
C LEU A 230 1.67 14.17 -7.14
N THR A 231 0.85 14.93 -6.42
CA THR A 231 -0.12 15.86 -7.04
C THR A 231 0.35 17.31 -6.96
N THR A 232 0.56 17.88 -5.77
CA THR A 232 0.86 19.32 -5.65
C THR A 232 2.12 19.78 -6.37
N PRO A 233 3.31 19.17 -6.26
CA PRO A 233 4.48 19.69 -6.96
C PRO A 233 4.36 19.50 -8.47
N PHE A 234 3.70 18.42 -8.92
CA PHE A 234 3.39 18.20 -10.33
C PHE A 234 2.36 19.21 -10.87
N LEU A 235 1.41 19.67 -10.07
CA LEU A 235 0.56 20.82 -10.41
C LEU A 235 1.40 22.09 -10.52
N GLY A 236 2.37 22.32 -9.61
CA GLY A 236 3.29 23.45 -9.73
C GLY A 236 4.11 23.42 -11.03
N ILE A 237 4.65 22.24 -11.36
CA ILE A 237 5.34 21.96 -12.62
C ILE A 237 4.39 22.21 -13.81
N MET A 238 3.17 21.70 -13.77
CA MET A 238 2.14 21.91 -14.78
C MET A 238 1.90 23.41 -15.04
N TYR A 239 1.75 24.19 -13.97
CA TYR A 239 1.57 25.64 -14.03
C TYR A 239 2.76 26.37 -14.66
N TYR A 240 3.97 25.83 -14.56
CA TYR A 240 5.13 26.41 -15.24
C TYR A 240 5.24 25.95 -16.70
N PHE A 241 5.21 24.65 -16.96
CA PHE A 241 5.56 24.09 -18.27
C PHE A 241 4.45 24.21 -19.31
N ILE A 242 3.16 24.05 -18.97
CA ILE A 242 2.11 24.18 -19.99
C ILE A 242 2.11 25.58 -20.62
N PRO A 243 2.04 26.69 -19.85
CA PRO A 243 2.01 28.02 -20.45
C PRO A 243 3.30 28.31 -21.24
N LYS A 244 4.44 27.81 -20.76
CA LYS A 244 5.75 28.01 -21.40
C LYS A 244 5.91 27.25 -22.70
N VAL A 245 5.51 25.98 -22.75
CA VAL A 245 5.63 25.15 -23.95
C VAL A 245 4.58 25.56 -24.98
N ALA A 246 3.35 25.83 -24.56
CA ALA A 246 2.27 26.24 -25.45
C ALA A 246 2.36 27.71 -25.89
N ASN A 247 3.21 28.51 -25.23
CA ASN A 247 3.29 29.96 -25.41
C ASN A 247 1.90 30.64 -25.29
N ARG A 248 1.15 30.25 -24.25
CA ARG A 248 -0.20 30.78 -23.96
C ARG A 248 -0.27 31.25 -22.51
N PRO A 249 -1.07 32.31 -22.21
CA PRO A 249 -1.33 32.68 -20.83
C PRO A 249 -2.15 31.60 -20.13
N VAL A 250 -1.95 31.45 -18.82
CA VAL A 250 -2.80 30.56 -17.99
C VAL A 250 -4.26 30.95 -18.13
N PHE A 251 -5.13 29.95 -18.30
CA PHE A 251 -6.55 30.16 -18.53
C PHE A 251 -7.25 31.01 -17.45
N SER A 252 -7.25 30.58 -16.18
CA SER A 252 -8.00 31.27 -15.12
C SER A 252 -7.22 31.40 -13.82
N TYR A 253 -6.81 32.63 -13.51
CA TYR A 253 -6.21 32.97 -12.22
C TYR A 253 -7.18 32.79 -11.05
N ARG A 254 -8.48 33.13 -11.20
CA ARG A 254 -9.47 32.91 -10.12
C ARG A 254 -9.65 31.43 -9.82
N LEU A 255 -9.71 30.59 -10.85
CA LEU A 255 -9.76 29.15 -10.67
C LEU A 255 -8.47 28.65 -10.00
N SER A 256 -7.32 29.25 -10.32
CA SER A 256 -6.03 28.98 -9.67
C SER A 256 -6.01 29.29 -8.17
N ILE A 257 -6.78 30.27 -7.70
CA ILE A 257 -6.97 30.55 -6.27
C ILE A 257 -7.87 29.48 -5.63
N ILE A 258 -9.06 29.28 -6.21
CA ILE A 258 -10.10 28.42 -5.63
C ILE A 258 -9.58 26.99 -5.52
N HIS A 259 -9.02 26.46 -6.61
CA HIS A 259 -8.57 25.09 -6.62
C HIS A 259 -7.35 24.87 -5.71
N PHE A 260 -6.45 25.86 -5.54
CA PHE A 260 -5.30 25.72 -4.65
C PHE A 260 -5.76 25.57 -3.18
N TRP A 261 -6.53 26.53 -2.67
CA TRP A 261 -6.95 26.53 -1.27
C TRP A 261 -7.90 25.39 -0.95
N ALA A 262 -8.85 25.11 -1.85
CA ALA A 262 -9.76 23.99 -1.67
C ALA A 262 -9.01 22.65 -1.73
N LEU A 263 -8.04 22.49 -2.62
CA LEU A 263 -7.23 21.27 -2.69
C LEU A 263 -6.42 21.07 -1.41
N VAL A 264 -5.64 22.07 -0.99
CA VAL A 264 -4.80 21.97 0.22
C VAL A 264 -5.62 21.64 1.46
N PHE A 265 -6.81 22.25 1.60
CA PHE A 265 -7.68 22.00 2.75
C PHE A 265 -8.38 20.64 2.68
N ILE A 266 -8.98 20.28 1.53
CA ILE A 266 -9.84 19.09 1.41
C ILE A 266 -9.03 17.79 1.35
N TYR A 267 -7.87 17.78 0.70
CA TYR A 267 -7.10 16.54 0.49
C TYR A 267 -6.71 15.85 1.80
N ILE A 268 -6.42 16.64 2.84
CA ILE A 268 -6.01 16.12 4.16
C ILE A 268 -7.01 15.14 4.74
N TRP A 269 -8.31 15.35 4.47
CA TRP A 269 -9.42 14.59 5.04
C TRP A 269 -9.73 13.28 4.33
N ALA A 270 -9.07 12.99 3.22
CA ALA A 270 -9.41 11.83 2.41
C ALA A 270 -8.72 10.55 2.88
N GLY A 271 -7.83 10.59 3.88
CA GLY A 271 -7.14 9.42 4.43
C GLY A 271 -8.07 8.22 4.75
N PRO A 272 -9.20 8.39 5.45
CA PRO A 272 -10.09 7.29 5.81
C PRO A 272 -10.72 6.51 4.64
N HIS A 273 -10.67 7.01 3.40
CA HIS A 273 -11.18 6.27 2.24
C HIS A 273 -10.40 4.97 1.92
N HIS A 274 -9.19 4.82 2.49
CA HIS A 274 -8.39 3.60 2.44
C HIS A 274 -8.87 2.56 3.45
N LEU A 275 -9.70 2.97 4.42
CA LEU A 275 -10.07 2.20 5.60
C LEU A 275 -11.58 1.90 5.64
N LEU A 276 -12.25 1.94 4.49
CA LEU A 276 -13.68 1.65 4.43
C LEU A 276 -13.95 0.17 4.68
N TYR A 277 -14.97 -0.10 5.51
CA TYR A 277 -15.31 -1.44 6.01
C TYR A 277 -14.18 -2.12 6.78
N THR A 278 -13.27 -1.35 7.36
CA THR A 278 -12.25 -1.87 8.29
C THR A 278 -12.71 -1.72 9.74
N ALA A 279 -11.82 -2.00 10.69
CA ALA A 279 -12.03 -1.74 12.11
C ALA A 279 -12.03 -0.24 12.48
N LEU A 280 -11.77 0.67 11.52
CA LEU A 280 -11.87 2.11 11.72
C LEU A 280 -13.32 2.52 12.08
N PRO A 281 -13.54 3.46 13.02
CA PRO A 281 -14.88 3.95 13.34
C PRO A 281 -15.66 4.51 12.14
N GLU A 282 -16.96 4.27 12.14
CA GLU A 282 -17.87 4.62 11.04
C GLU A 282 -17.91 6.13 10.72
N TRP A 283 -17.81 6.97 11.74
CA TRP A 283 -17.80 8.43 11.57
C TRP A 283 -16.58 8.91 10.78
N ALA A 284 -15.40 8.33 11.05
CA ALA A 284 -14.16 8.67 10.37
C ALA A 284 -14.18 8.17 8.92
N GLN A 285 -14.67 6.95 8.69
CA GLN A 285 -14.91 6.43 7.34
C GLN A 285 -15.82 7.36 6.53
N SER A 286 -16.93 7.82 7.13
CA SER A 286 -17.91 8.70 6.47
C SER A 286 -17.32 10.07 6.12
N LEU A 287 -16.49 10.64 7.00
CA LEU A 287 -15.73 11.86 6.72
C LEU A 287 -14.86 11.70 5.49
N GLY A 288 -14.08 10.61 5.42
CA GLY A 288 -13.23 10.31 4.26
C GLY A 288 -14.02 10.21 2.96
N VAL A 289 -15.20 9.58 2.98
CA VAL A 289 -16.08 9.48 1.80
C VAL A 289 -16.53 10.87 1.34
N VAL A 290 -17.06 11.69 2.25
CA VAL A 290 -17.61 13.01 1.91
C VAL A 290 -16.53 13.92 1.33
N PHE A 291 -15.38 14.02 2.00
CA PHE A 291 -14.30 14.88 1.52
C PHE A 291 -13.65 14.37 0.25
N SER A 292 -13.58 13.05 0.03
CA SER A 292 -13.12 12.49 -1.25
C SER A 292 -14.03 12.87 -2.42
N ILE A 293 -15.35 12.87 -2.24
CA ILE A 293 -16.28 13.36 -3.28
C ILE A 293 -16.07 14.86 -3.54
N MET A 294 -15.96 15.65 -2.46
CA MET A 294 -15.70 17.09 -2.58
C MET A 294 -14.38 17.39 -3.30
N LEU A 295 -13.39 16.50 -3.21
CA LEU A 295 -12.08 16.62 -3.83
C LEU A 295 -12.10 16.61 -5.36
N ILE A 296 -13.19 16.13 -6.00
CA ILE A 296 -13.35 16.17 -7.47
C ILE A 296 -13.20 17.61 -7.97
N ALA A 297 -13.93 18.55 -7.38
CA ALA A 297 -14.00 19.94 -7.85
C ALA A 297 -12.63 20.66 -7.84
N PRO A 298 -11.87 20.70 -6.72
CA PRO A 298 -10.54 21.32 -6.72
C PRO A 298 -9.53 20.54 -7.56
N SER A 299 -9.62 19.21 -7.62
CA SER A 299 -8.72 18.42 -8.45
C SER A 299 -8.91 18.75 -9.94
N TRP A 300 -10.15 18.70 -10.43
CA TRP A 300 -10.48 19.07 -11.81
C TRP A 300 -10.24 20.55 -12.10
N GLY A 301 -10.25 21.43 -11.11
CA GLY A 301 -9.79 22.81 -11.26
C GLY A 301 -8.35 22.90 -11.81
N GLY A 302 -7.47 21.98 -11.40
CA GLY A 302 -6.12 21.84 -11.97
C GLY A 302 -6.14 21.36 -13.42
N MET A 303 -6.90 20.29 -13.70
CA MET A 303 -7.04 19.73 -15.06
C MET A 303 -7.57 20.78 -16.05
N ILE A 304 -8.67 21.45 -15.68
CA ILE A 304 -9.34 22.46 -16.49
C ILE A 304 -8.39 23.63 -16.75
N ASN A 305 -7.67 24.12 -15.74
CA ASN A 305 -6.67 25.17 -15.95
C ASN A 305 -5.57 24.72 -16.91
N GLY A 306 -5.07 23.50 -16.79
CA GLY A 306 -4.05 22.96 -17.68
C GLY A 306 -4.55 22.85 -19.13
N LEU A 307 -5.66 22.13 -19.35
CA LEU A 307 -6.18 21.86 -20.69
C LEU A 307 -6.71 23.11 -21.39
N LEU A 308 -7.41 24.01 -20.68
CA LEU A 308 -7.94 25.23 -21.30
C LEU A 308 -6.85 26.28 -21.56
N THR A 309 -5.67 26.16 -20.96
CA THR A 309 -4.50 26.96 -21.34
C THR A 309 -4.02 26.62 -22.76
N LEU A 310 -4.29 25.40 -23.25
CA LEU A 310 -4.00 24.98 -24.62
C LEU A 310 -5.05 25.45 -25.65
N ARG A 311 -6.07 26.21 -25.24
CA ARG A 311 -7.10 26.71 -26.16
C ARG A 311 -6.46 27.55 -27.27
N GLY A 312 -6.66 27.11 -28.52
CA GLY A 312 -6.05 27.73 -29.70
C GLY A 312 -4.60 27.29 -29.98
N ALA A 313 -4.08 26.25 -29.31
CA ALA A 313 -2.79 25.62 -29.57
C ALA A 313 -2.90 24.08 -29.70
N TRP A 314 -4.11 23.55 -29.88
CA TRP A 314 -4.37 22.09 -29.95
C TRP A 314 -3.77 21.42 -31.19
N ASP A 315 -3.60 22.18 -32.27
CA ASP A 315 -2.87 21.78 -33.47
C ASP A 315 -1.41 21.42 -33.16
N THR A 316 -0.74 22.22 -32.32
CA THR A 316 0.66 21.99 -31.94
C THR A 316 0.90 20.73 -31.12
N VAL A 317 -0.15 20.19 -30.47
CA VAL A 317 -0.08 18.93 -29.71
C VAL A 317 0.22 17.74 -30.63
N ARG A 318 -0.21 17.79 -31.90
CA ARG A 318 0.04 16.70 -32.86
C ARG A 318 1.52 16.60 -33.26
N GLU A 319 2.23 17.71 -33.17
CA GLU A 319 3.62 17.84 -33.63
C GLU A 319 4.62 17.71 -32.47
N SER A 320 4.34 18.35 -31.34
CA SER A 320 5.26 18.41 -30.20
C SER A 320 5.12 17.20 -29.28
N PRO A 321 6.15 16.33 -29.14
CA PRO A 321 6.10 15.22 -28.20
C PRO A 321 6.01 15.71 -26.74
N VAL A 322 6.58 16.87 -26.42
CA VAL A 322 6.47 17.50 -25.09
C VAL A 322 5.00 17.79 -24.77
N LEU A 323 4.26 18.42 -25.70
CA LEU A 323 2.84 18.70 -25.51
C LEU A 323 2.00 17.42 -25.44
N LYS A 324 2.33 16.37 -26.20
CA LYS A 324 1.65 15.07 -26.09
C LYS A 324 1.75 14.49 -24.69
N PHE A 325 2.95 14.48 -24.13
CA PHE A 325 3.19 14.00 -22.76
C PHE A 325 2.52 14.87 -21.70
N LEU A 326 2.51 16.19 -21.86
CA LEU A 326 1.76 17.08 -20.96
C LEU A 326 0.25 16.81 -21.03
N VAL A 327 -0.32 16.72 -22.23
CA VAL A 327 -1.77 16.49 -22.42
C VAL A 327 -2.20 15.14 -21.85
N ILE A 328 -1.51 14.04 -22.20
CA ILE A 328 -1.86 12.71 -21.67
C ILE A 328 -1.74 12.67 -20.15
N GLY A 329 -0.74 13.36 -19.59
CA GLY A 329 -0.56 13.45 -18.14
C GLY A 329 -1.71 14.17 -17.47
N ILE A 330 -2.11 15.35 -17.95
CA ILE A 330 -3.22 16.12 -17.37
C ILE A 330 -4.55 15.38 -17.52
N THR A 331 -4.76 14.70 -18.66
CA THR A 331 -5.95 13.87 -18.86
C THR A 331 -5.99 12.72 -17.88
N ALA A 332 -4.88 12.00 -17.69
CA ALA A 332 -4.79 10.92 -16.72
C ALA A 332 -4.96 11.41 -15.27
N TYR A 333 -4.43 12.60 -14.95
CA TYR A 333 -4.71 13.26 -13.67
C TYR A 333 -6.20 13.51 -13.47
N GLY A 334 -6.90 14.03 -14.48
CA GLY A 334 -8.36 14.19 -14.44
C GLY A 334 -9.12 12.88 -14.25
N MET A 335 -8.69 11.82 -14.95
CA MET A 335 -9.29 10.49 -14.83
C MET A 335 -9.06 9.89 -13.44
N ALA A 336 -7.82 9.87 -12.95
CA ALA A 336 -7.48 9.32 -11.64
C ALA A 336 -8.14 10.12 -10.51
N THR A 337 -8.21 11.46 -10.61
CA THR A 337 -8.88 12.32 -9.61
C THR A 337 -10.40 12.34 -9.73
N PHE A 338 -10.97 11.64 -10.70
CA PHE A 338 -12.38 11.26 -10.70
C PHE A 338 -12.59 9.83 -10.19
N GLU A 339 -11.77 8.90 -10.65
CA GLU A 339 -11.79 7.51 -10.23
C GLU A 339 -11.57 7.35 -8.71
N GLY A 340 -10.59 8.04 -8.13
CA GLY A 340 -10.30 7.98 -6.70
C GLY A 340 -11.54 8.29 -5.85
N PRO A 341 -12.20 9.44 -6.06
CA PRO A 341 -13.48 9.75 -5.41
C PRO A 341 -14.59 8.72 -5.64
N MET A 342 -14.65 8.08 -6.81
CA MET A 342 -15.61 6.98 -7.04
C MET A 342 -15.24 5.75 -6.20
N MET A 343 -13.97 5.38 -6.11
CA MET A 343 -13.48 4.30 -5.26
C MET A 343 -13.59 4.59 -3.76
N ALA A 344 -13.72 5.87 -3.38
CA ALA A 344 -13.97 6.30 -2.01
C ALA A 344 -15.45 6.14 -1.61
N LEU A 345 -16.36 5.88 -2.54
CA LEU A 345 -17.74 5.52 -2.19
C LEU A 345 -17.76 4.12 -1.59
N LYS A 346 -18.40 3.95 -0.44
CA LYS A 346 -18.43 2.66 0.27
C LYS A 346 -18.88 1.49 -0.62
N ASN A 347 -19.97 1.64 -1.38
CA ASN A 347 -20.45 0.60 -2.29
C ASN A 347 -19.45 0.22 -3.39
N VAL A 348 -18.69 1.18 -3.91
CA VAL A 348 -17.63 0.93 -4.91
C VAL A 348 -16.40 0.35 -4.25
N ASN A 349 -15.99 0.89 -3.10
CA ASN A 349 -14.87 0.41 -2.31
C ASN A 349 -15.05 -1.05 -1.87
N ALA A 350 -16.29 -1.44 -1.55
CA ALA A 350 -16.63 -2.83 -1.27
C ALA A 350 -16.24 -3.78 -2.40
N LEU A 351 -16.12 -3.27 -3.63
CA LEU A 351 -15.65 -4.00 -4.80
C LEU A 351 -14.15 -3.83 -5.07
N THR A 352 -13.62 -2.62 -4.95
CA THR A 352 -12.25 -2.27 -5.38
C THR A 352 -11.19 -2.47 -4.29
N HIS A 353 -11.55 -2.43 -3.02
CA HIS A 353 -10.60 -2.54 -1.93
C HIS A 353 -10.08 -3.98 -1.79
N TYR A 354 -8.75 -4.07 -1.62
CA TYR A 354 -7.90 -5.25 -1.68
C TYR A 354 -7.69 -5.88 -3.06
N THR A 355 -8.34 -5.38 -4.12
CA THR A 355 -8.21 -5.93 -5.47
C THR A 355 -7.15 -5.21 -6.30
N ASP A 356 -6.82 -5.75 -7.47
CA ASP A 356 -5.94 -5.13 -8.46
C ASP A 356 -6.52 -3.84 -9.07
N TYR A 357 -7.79 -3.52 -8.79
CA TYR A 357 -8.37 -2.24 -9.18
C TYR A 357 -7.60 -1.07 -8.55
N THR A 358 -7.19 -1.19 -7.28
CA THR A 358 -6.35 -0.18 -6.61
C THR A 358 -5.00 -0.03 -7.30
N ILE A 359 -4.41 -1.14 -7.78
CA ILE A 359 -3.14 -1.10 -8.51
C ILE A 359 -3.29 -0.40 -9.86
N ALA A 360 -4.41 -0.62 -10.56
CA ALA A 360 -4.74 0.08 -11.80
C ALA A 360 -4.85 1.60 -11.58
N HIS A 361 -5.60 2.01 -10.56
CA HIS A 361 -5.76 3.41 -10.17
C HIS A 361 -4.42 4.09 -9.89
N VAL A 362 -3.58 3.46 -9.06
CA VAL A 362 -2.25 3.97 -8.71
C VAL A 362 -1.38 4.13 -9.96
N HIS A 363 -1.34 3.12 -10.85
CA HIS A 363 -0.47 3.16 -12.03
C HIS A 363 -0.99 4.09 -13.13
N MET A 364 -2.30 4.34 -13.22
CA MET A 364 -2.85 5.39 -14.08
C MET A 364 -2.25 6.76 -13.70
N GLY A 365 -2.28 7.11 -12.41
CA GLY A 365 -1.66 8.32 -11.91
C GLY A 365 -0.13 8.32 -12.06
N ALA A 366 0.54 7.29 -11.57
CA ALA A 366 2.00 7.24 -11.53
C ALA A 366 2.63 7.24 -12.93
N LEU A 367 2.16 6.40 -13.85
CA LEU A 367 2.78 6.24 -15.16
C LEU A 367 2.39 7.36 -16.14
N ALA A 368 1.13 7.77 -16.14
CA ALA A 368 0.63 8.74 -17.12
C ALA A 368 0.74 10.19 -16.60
N TRP A 369 0.24 10.49 -15.39
CA TRP A 369 0.37 11.84 -14.82
C TRP A 369 1.81 12.15 -14.42
N ASN A 370 2.37 11.44 -13.45
CA ASN A 370 3.72 11.75 -12.96
C ASN A 370 4.78 11.44 -14.04
N GLY A 371 4.74 10.25 -14.63
CA GLY A 371 5.65 9.87 -15.71
C GLY A 371 5.53 10.79 -16.93
N GLY A 372 4.32 11.12 -17.37
CA GLY A 372 4.11 12.00 -18.52
C GLY A 372 4.67 13.40 -18.32
N LEU A 373 4.37 14.06 -17.19
CA LEU A 373 4.96 15.38 -16.90
C LEU A 373 6.49 15.31 -16.76
N THR A 374 7.02 14.25 -16.14
CA THR A 374 8.47 14.03 -16.04
C THR A 374 9.13 13.91 -17.41
N PHE A 375 8.59 13.08 -18.30
CA PHE A 375 9.15 12.93 -19.65
C PHE A 375 9.02 14.21 -20.48
N ALA A 376 7.93 14.97 -20.33
CA ALA A 376 7.80 16.28 -20.94
C ALA A 376 8.89 17.25 -20.45
N MET A 377 9.14 17.31 -19.13
CA MET A 377 10.22 18.14 -18.58
C MET A 377 11.59 17.72 -19.11
N LEU A 378 11.89 16.42 -19.16
CA LEU A 378 13.16 15.91 -19.68
C LEU A 378 13.39 16.34 -21.13
N TYR A 379 12.38 16.15 -22.00
CA TYR A 379 12.47 16.56 -23.40
C TYR A 379 12.48 18.07 -23.61
N TYR A 380 11.98 18.86 -22.67
CA TYR A 380 11.98 20.32 -22.76
C TYR A 380 13.25 20.98 -22.21
N ILE A 381 13.73 20.52 -21.05
CA ILE A 381 14.81 21.19 -20.31
C ILE A 381 16.18 20.81 -20.87
N PHE A 382 16.44 19.53 -21.15
CA PHE A 382 17.77 19.08 -21.58
C PHE A 382 18.27 19.79 -22.86
N PRO A 383 17.50 19.86 -23.96
CA PRO A 383 17.95 20.61 -25.15
C PRO A 383 18.27 22.08 -24.83
N LYS A 384 17.47 22.72 -23.97
CA LYS A 384 17.66 24.13 -23.57
C LYS A 384 18.94 24.36 -22.78
N ILE A 385 19.18 23.58 -21.73
CA ILE A 385 20.36 23.78 -20.88
C ILE A 385 21.66 23.33 -21.56
N PHE A 386 21.57 22.50 -22.61
CA PHE A 386 22.71 22.11 -23.45
C PHE A 386 22.83 22.93 -24.74
N ARG A 387 21.95 23.91 -24.96
CA ARG A 387 21.95 24.81 -26.12
C ARG A 387 22.00 24.07 -27.46
N THR A 388 21.18 23.03 -27.59
CA THR A 388 21.07 22.21 -28.79
C THR A 388 19.61 21.84 -29.03
N GLU A 389 19.33 21.28 -30.20
CA GLU A 389 18.05 20.68 -30.51
C GLU A 389 17.97 19.24 -29.99
N LEU A 390 16.76 18.74 -29.78
CA LEU A 390 16.58 17.34 -29.39
C LEU A 390 17.08 16.41 -30.49
N TYR A 391 17.93 15.44 -30.15
CA TYR A 391 18.54 14.53 -31.13
C TYR A 391 17.53 13.88 -32.08
N SER A 392 16.41 13.38 -31.56
CA SER A 392 15.36 12.80 -32.39
C SER A 392 13.96 13.04 -31.84
N VAL A 393 13.21 13.93 -32.49
CA VAL A 393 11.77 14.12 -32.26
C VAL A 393 10.98 12.85 -32.61
N LYS A 394 11.42 12.08 -33.60
CA LYS A 394 10.80 10.80 -33.97
C LYS A 394 10.90 9.79 -32.83
N MET A 395 12.07 9.65 -32.21
CA MET A 395 12.25 8.76 -31.05
C MET A 395 11.44 9.23 -29.84
N ALA A 396 11.31 10.54 -29.62
CA ALA A 396 10.44 11.06 -28.57
C ALA A 396 8.96 10.71 -28.80
N ASN A 397 8.50 10.71 -30.05
CA ASN A 397 7.17 10.24 -30.42
C ASN A 397 7.02 8.71 -30.27
N GLN A 398 8.05 7.93 -30.59
CA GLN A 398 8.05 6.48 -30.35
C GLN A 398 7.99 6.16 -28.85
N HIS A 399 8.75 6.89 -28.02
CA HIS A 399 8.65 6.82 -26.57
C HIS A 399 7.21 7.11 -26.11
N PHE A 400 6.60 8.21 -26.58
CA PHE A 400 5.22 8.53 -26.25
C PHE A 400 4.26 7.36 -26.52
N TRP A 401 4.30 6.78 -27.72
CA TRP A 401 3.41 5.67 -28.07
C TRP A 401 3.68 4.40 -27.26
N LEU A 402 4.94 4.05 -27.04
CA LEU A 402 5.29 2.89 -26.20
C LEU A 402 4.84 3.07 -24.76
N ALA A 403 5.03 4.26 -24.19
CA ALA A 403 4.57 4.58 -22.84
C ALA A 403 3.04 4.54 -22.76
N THR A 404 2.32 5.19 -23.67
CA THR A 404 0.86 5.22 -23.69
C THR A 404 0.26 3.82 -23.89
N LEU A 405 0.75 3.04 -24.86
CA LEU A 405 0.28 1.67 -25.06
C LEU A 405 0.62 0.77 -23.86
N GLY A 406 1.84 0.92 -23.30
CA GLY A 406 2.25 0.21 -22.10
C GLY A 406 1.31 0.48 -20.91
N ILE A 407 0.95 1.74 -20.68
CA ILE A 407 -0.05 2.14 -19.67
C ILE A 407 -1.39 1.45 -19.93
N ILE A 408 -1.87 1.44 -21.18
CA ILE A 408 -3.16 0.83 -21.52
C ILE A 408 -3.17 -0.67 -21.21
N PHE A 409 -2.14 -1.42 -21.64
CA PHE A 409 -2.03 -2.85 -21.33
C PHE A 409 -1.90 -3.12 -19.83
N TYR A 410 -1.23 -2.23 -19.09
CA TYR A 410 -1.09 -2.32 -17.65
C TYR A 410 -2.42 -2.09 -16.93
N VAL A 411 -3.04 -0.93 -17.15
CA VAL A 411 -4.20 -0.50 -16.36
C VAL A 411 -5.43 -1.33 -16.72
N LEU A 412 -5.69 -1.59 -18.00
CA LEU A 412 -6.86 -2.38 -18.39
C LEU A 412 -6.81 -3.80 -17.82
N SER A 413 -5.65 -4.47 -17.89
CA SER A 413 -5.52 -5.82 -17.32
C SER A 413 -5.76 -5.82 -15.81
N MET A 414 -5.32 -4.79 -15.09
CA MET A 414 -5.54 -4.66 -13.65
C MET A 414 -7.00 -4.30 -13.30
N TYR A 415 -7.70 -3.49 -14.09
CA TYR A 415 -9.14 -3.28 -13.91
C TYR A 415 -9.93 -4.57 -14.08
N PHE A 416 -9.65 -5.34 -15.15
CA PHE A 416 -10.28 -6.64 -15.35
C PHE A 416 -9.96 -7.59 -14.20
N GLY A 417 -8.69 -7.70 -13.80
CA GLY A 417 -8.28 -8.51 -12.66
C GLY A 417 -9.00 -8.11 -11.36
N GLY A 418 -9.12 -6.81 -11.09
CA GLY A 418 -9.77 -6.29 -9.90
C GLY A 418 -11.27 -6.57 -9.83
N ILE A 419 -11.98 -6.42 -10.97
CA ILE A 419 -13.40 -6.76 -11.06
C ILE A 419 -13.61 -8.27 -10.96
N THR A 420 -12.79 -9.07 -11.65
CA THR A 420 -12.85 -10.54 -11.56
C THR A 420 -12.64 -11.01 -10.13
N GLN A 421 -11.63 -10.47 -9.43
CA GLN A 421 -11.39 -10.77 -8.01
C GLN A 421 -12.64 -10.51 -7.17
N SER A 422 -13.21 -9.32 -7.32
CA SER A 422 -14.37 -8.91 -6.52
C SER A 422 -15.60 -9.78 -6.75
N LEU A 423 -15.92 -10.06 -8.02
CA LEU A 423 -17.06 -10.88 -8.40
C LEU A 423 -16.91 -12.31 -7.87
N MET A 424 -15.74 -12.93 -8.05
CA MET A 424 -15.48 -14.28 -7.54
C MET A 424 -15.52 -14.32 -6.00
N TRP A 425 -14.96 -13.32 -5.32
CA TRP A 425 -14.97 -13.31 -3.86
C TRP A 425 -16.37 -13.20 -3.26
N LYS A 426 -17.32 -12.57 -3.98
CA LYS A 426 -18.67 -12.27 -3.51
C LYS A 426 -19.75 -13.19 -4.10
N GLU A 427 -19.41 -14.12 -4.98
CA GLU A 427 -20.39 -14.99 -5.62
C GLU A 427 -20.88 -16.09 -4.68
N PHE A 428 -22.21 -16.19 -4.55
CA PHE A 428 -22.90 -17.24 -3.81
C PHE A 428 -23.72 -18.11 -4.76
N THR A 429 -23.83 -19.40 -4.47
CA THR A 429 -24.75 -20.31 -5.14
C THR A 429 -26.20 -20.07 -4.72
N ALA A 430 -27.17 -20.70 -5.39
CA ALA A 430 -28.59 -20.58 -5.04
C ALA A 430 -28.87 -21.10 -3.62
N GLU A 431 -28.07 -22.05 -3.15
CA GLU A 431 -28.11 -22.63 -1.80
C GLU A 431 -27.47 -21.70 -0.75
N GLY A 432 -26.92 -20.56 -1.18
CA GLY A 432 -26.30 -19.58 -0.30
C GLY A 432 -24.90 -19.94 0.17
N LEU A 433 -24.18 -20.85 -0.50
CA LEU A 433 -22.77 -21.14 -0.23
C LEU A 433 -21.86 -20.29 -1.11
N LEU A 434 -20.65 -19.98 -0.65
CA LEU A 434 -19.64 -19.35 -1.50
C LEU A 434 -19.32 -20.24 -2.70
N ARG A 435 -19.43 -19.70 -3.92
CA ARG A 435 -19.12 -20.44 -5.15
C ARG A 435 -17.63 -20.77 -5.27
N TYR A 436 -16.79 -19.81 -4.88
CA TYR A 436 -15.33 -19.97 -4.88
C TYR A 436 -14.85 -19.84 -3.43
N PRO A 437 -14.98 -20.86 -2.56
CA PRO A 437 -14.58 -20.77 -1.16
C PRO A 437 -13.07 -20.76 -0.98
N ASN A 438 -12.31 -21.35 -1.91
CA ASN A 438 -10.85 -21.29 -1.91
C ASN A 438 -10.38 -20.00 -2.60
N PHE A 439 -9.61 -19.17 -1.87
CA PHE A 439 -9.06 -17.92 -2.42
C PHE A 439 -8.16 -18.17 -3.64
N LEU A 440 -7.48 -19.32 -3.69
CA LEU A 440 -6.55 -19.68 -4.75
C LEU A 440 -7.21 -19.79 -6.14
N GLU A 441 -8.49 -20.15 -6.20
CA GLU A 441 -9.25 -20.21 -7.47
C GLU A 441 -9.28 -18.84 -8.15
N THR A 442 -9.44 -17.77 -7.37
CA THR A 442 -9.41 -16.40 -7.92
C THR A 442 -8.01 -16.01 -8.38
N VAL A 443 -6.98 -16.36 -7.59
CA VAL A 443 -5.58 -16.02 -7.89
C VAL A 443 -5.12 -16.66 -9.19
N THR A 444 -5.41 -17.96 -9.36
CA THR A 444 -5.07 -18.70 -10.57
C THR A 444 -5.81 -18.18 -11.81
N GLN A 445 -7.07 -17.76 -11.64
CA GLN A 445 -7.88 -17.19 -12.72
C GLN A 445 -7.30 -15.89 -13.30
N ILE A 446 -6.61 -15.08 -12.50
CA ILE A 446 -6.11 -13.76 -12.91
C ILE A 446 -4.64 -13.74 -13.34
N ILE A 447 -3.94 -14.88 -13.36
CA ILE A 447 -2.56 -14.97 -13.85
C ILE A 447 -2.37 -14.36 -15.25
N PRO A 448 -3.29 -14.54 -16.22
CA PRO A 448 -3.18 -13.87 -17.52
C PRO A 448 -3.14 -12.35 -17.44
N MET A 449 -3.88 -11.75 -16.50
CA MET A 449 -3.85 -10.30 -16.26
C MET A 449 -2.49 -9.85 -15.70
N TYR A 450 -1.86 -10.64 -14.82
CA TYR A 450 -0.49 -10.38 -14.37
C TYR A 450 0.53 -10.46 -15.51
N GLY A 451 0.35 -11.40 -16.45
CA GLY A 451 1.16 -11.48 -17.67
C GLY A 451 1.03 -10.23 -18.54
N LEU A 452 -0.20 -9.79 -18.82
CA LEU A 452 -0.45 -8.56 -19.59
C LEU A 452 0.10 -7.29 -18.89
N ARG A 453 0.00 -7.23 -17.57
CA ARG A 453 0.64 -6.17 -16.77
C ARG A 453 2.16 -6.14 -16.98
N ALA A 454 2.82 -7.30 -16.94
CA ALA A 454 4.26 -7.38 -17.19
C ALA A 454 4.63 -6.94 -18.61
N VAL A 455 3.82 -7.29 -19.62
CA VAL A 455 3.98 -6.80 -21.00
C VAL A 455 3.84 -5.28 -21.08
N GLY A 456 2.80 -4.72 -20.47
CA GLY A 456 2.59 -3.26 -20.42
C GLY A 456 3.74 -2.52 -19.74
N GLY A 457 4.23 -3.04 -18.61
CA GLY A 457 5.42 -2.52 -17.93
C GLY A 457 6.68 -2.61 -18.79
N GLY A 458 6.90 -3.72 -19.49
CA GLY A 458 8.01 -3.89 -20.43
C GLY A 458 7.99 -2.87 -21.57
N MET A 459 6.82 -2.59 -22.14
CA MET A 459 6.66 -1.55 -23.17
C MET A 459 7.00 -0.16 -22.63
N TYR A 460 6.54 0.16 -21.42
CA TYR A 460 6.84 1.43 -20.77
C TYR A 460 8.35 1.61 -20.52
N ILE A 461 9.04 0.55 -20.06
CA ILE A 461 10.49 0.54 -19.87
C ILE A 461 11.22 0.73 -21.19
N LEU A 462 10.79 0.04 -22.27
CA LEU A 462 11.39 0.23 -23.59
C LEU A 462 11.26 1.70 -24.05
N GLY A 463 10.11 2.32 -23.83
CA GLY A 463 9.91 3.75 -24.05
C GLY A 463 10.87 4.61 -23.22
N ALA A 464 11.00 4.34 -21.93
CA ALA A 464 11.91 5.05 -21.05
C ALA A 464 13.39 4.90 -21.46
N LEU A 465 13.81 3.71 -21.93
CA LEU A 465 15.15 3.50 -22.47
C LEU A 465 15.40 4.31 -23.75
N LEU A 466 14.39 4.44 -24.63
CA LEU A 466 14.48 5.36 -25.77
C LEU A 466 14.62 6.81 -25.31
N CYS A 467 13.93 7.22 -24.24
CA CYS A 467 14.11 8.54 -23.62
C CYS A 467 15.55 8.76 -23.19
N VAL A 468 16.10 7.83 -22.41
CA VAL A 468 17.49 7.88 -21.91
C VAL A 468 18.46 8.02 -23.08
N TYR A 469 18.33 7.17 -24.10
CA TYR A 469 19.21 7.21 -25.26
C TYR A 469 19.09 8.53 -26.04
N ASN A 470 17.86 9.03 -26.24
CA ASN A 470 17.61 10.31 -26.93
C ASN A 470 18.25 11.49 -26.19
N ILE A 471 18.03 11.57 -24.87
CA ILE A 471 18.61 12.61 -24.03
C ILE A 471 20.13 12.48 -23.97
N TRP A 472 20.68 11.27 -23.85
CA TRP A 472 22.13 11.05 -23.88
C TRP A 472 22.76 11.55 -25.18
N CYS A 473 22.15 11.24 -26.34
CA CYS A 473 22.62 11.76 -27.63
C CYS A 473 22.52 13.29 -27.70
N THR A 474 21.43 13.87 -27.20
CA THR A 474 21.20 15.33 -27.14
C THR A 474 22.28 16.00 -26.30
N VAL A 475 22.55 15.48 -25.11
CA VAL A 475 23.58 15.99 -24.19
C VAL A 475 24.99 15.91 -24.80
N ARG A 476 25.28 14.91 -25.63
CA ARG A 476 26.56 14.79 -26.34
C ARG A 476 26.72 15.76 -27.52
N GLN A 477 25.63 16.30 -28.05
CA GLN A 477 25.66 17.24 -29.18
C GLN A 477 25.83 18.69 -28.73
N GLY A 478 25.38 19.00 -27.51
CA GLY A 478 25.39 20.35 -26.97
C GLY A 478 26.40 20.54 -25.84
N ASP A 479 26.59 21.80 -25.47
CA ASP A 479 27.45 22.20 -24.36
C ASP A 479 26.61 22.79 -23.24
N LEU A 480 26.74 22.21 -22.03
CA LEU A 480 26.00 22.66 -20.85
C LEU A 480 26.23 24.15 -20.56
N LEU A 481 25.17 24.95 -20.65
CA LEU A 481 25.10 26.31 -20.13
C LEU A 481 24.97 26.25 -18.60
N ALA A 482 26.08 25.92 -17.93
CA ALA A 482 26.10 25.64 -16.51
C ALA A 482 25.61 26.80 -15.63
N ALA A 483 25.96 28.03 -16.01
CA ALA A 483 25.49 29.26 -15.41
C ALA A 483 24.81 30.08 -16.52
N GLU A 484 23.48 30.12 -16.52
CA GLU A 484 22.70 30.86 -17.52
C GLU A 484 22.50 32.30 -17.06
N PRO A 485 23.08 33.31 -17.75
CA PRO A 485 22.96 34.70 -17.35
C PRO A 485 21.51 35.19 -17.56
N ASP A 486 21.02 36.00 -16.62
CA ASP A 486 19.77 36.73 -16.72
C ASP A 486 19.88 38.07 -15.97
N GLN A 487 18.97 39.00 -16.26
CA GLN A 487 18.94 40.32 -15.64
C GLN A 487 17.51 40.75 -15.31
N ALA A 488 17.33 41.39 -14.16
CA ALA A 488 16.05 41.96 -13.78
C ALA A 488 16.23 43.13 -12.81
N ALA A 489 15.30 44.08 -12.87
CA ALA A 489 15.28 45.18 -11.89
C ALA A 489 15.04 44.62 -10.48
N PRO A 490 15.72 45.16 -9.44
CA PRO A 490 15.45 44.78 -8.06
C PRO A 490 14.00 45.10 -7.69
N LEU A 491 13.46 44.36 -6.71
CA LEU A 491 12.09 44.58 -6.26
C LEU A 491 11.99 45.98 -5.63
N ALA A 492 11.19 46.87 -6.23
CA ALA A 492 11.01 48.23 -5.73
C ALA A 492 10.52 48.27 -4.26
N GLU A 493 11.19 49.06 -3.43
CA GLU A 493 10.76 49.33 -2.06
C GLU A 493 9.43 50.09 -2.06
N GLY A 494 8.38 49.52 -1.46
CA GLY A 494 7.08 50.18 -1.34
C GLY A 494 5.99 49.26 -0.81
N ARG A 495 5.06 49.79 -0.01
CA ARG A 495 3.88 49.04 0.47
C ARG A 495 2.87 48.84 -0.68
N LEU A 496 2.19 47.70 -0.74
CA LEU A 496 1.05 47.53 -1.66
C LEU A 496 0.04 48.62 -1.32
N HIS A 497 -0.56 49.27 -2.33
CA HIS A 497 -1.67 50.20 -2.10
C HIS A 497 -2.78 49.50 -1.30
N ARG A 498 -3.45 50.25 -0.41
CA ARG A 498 -4.50 49.75 0.49
C ARG A 498 -5.68 49.10 -0.25
N ASP A 499 -5.87 49.40 -1.53
CA ASP A 499 -6.99 48.92 -2.36
C ASP A 499 -6.74 47.59 -3.09
N THR A 500 -5.69 46.83 -2.75
CA THR A 500 -5.47 45.50 -3.35
C THR A 500 -6.31 44.42 -2.66
N SER A 501 -6.85 43.47 -3.43
CA SER A 501 -7.59 42.33 -2.87
C SER A 501 -6.76 41.56 -1.84
N ILE A 502 -7.43 40.96 -0.85
CA ILE A 502 -6.80 40.18 0.25
C ILE A 502 -5.85 39.12 -0.31
N HIS A 503 -6.23 38.45 -1.41
CA HIS A 503 -5.38 37.42 -2.01
C HIS A 503 -4.10 37.99 -2.65
N ARG A 504 -4.18 39.14 -3.35
CA ARG A 504 -2.98 39.81 -3.91
C ARG A 504 -2.01 40.26 -2.82
N TRP A 505 -2.54 40.66 -1.67
CA TRP A 505 -1.74 40.95 -0.48
C TRP A 505 -1.01 39.71 0.02
N LEU A 506 -1.70 38.56 0.08
CA LEU A 506 -1.13 37.30 0.58
C LEU A 506 -0.04 36.76 -0.34
N GLU A 507 -0.23 36.81 -1.66
CA GLU A 507 0.76 36.38 -2.66
C GLU A 507 2.07 37.17 -2.62
N SER A 508 2.06 38.37 -2.06
CA SER A 508 3.26 39.19 -1.91
C SER A 508 4.06 38.86 -0.64
N ARG A 509 3.53 37.96 0.20
CA ARG A 509 4.00 37.70 1.57
C ARG A 509 4.22 36.21 1.80
N PRO A 510 5.41 35.69 1.45
CA PRO A 510 5.71 34.25 1.51
C PRO A 510 5.48 33.63 2.89
N THR A 511 5.88 34.32 3.97
CA THR A 511 5.73 33.81 5.34
C THR A 511 4.26 33.65 5.74
N GLN A 512 3.43 34.67 5.52
CA GLN A 512 2.01 34.62 5.82
C GLN A 512 1.30 33.57 4.95
N PHE A 513 1.66 33.48 3.68
CA PHE A 513 1.14 32.46 2.77
C PHE A 513 1.46 31.05 3.29
N ALA A 514 2.72 30.81 3.66
CA ALA A 514 3.19 29.54 4.22
C ALA A 514 2.46 29.17 5.51
N ILE A 515 2.33 30.11 6.46
CA ILE A 515 1.62 29.89 7.73
C ILE A 515 0.16 29.51 7.48
N LEU A 516 -0.56 30.24 6.62
CA LEU A 516 -1.97 29.92 6.32
C LEU A 516 -2.12 28.59 5.60
N THR A 517 -1.18 28.24 4.72
CA THR A 517 -1.15 26.92 4.05
C THR A 517 -0.96 25.81 5.07
N LEU A 518 -0.02 25.98 6.01
CA LEU A 518 0.22 25.02 7.08
C LEU A 518 -0.98 24.89 8.03
N ILE A 519 -1.61 26.00 8.42
CA ILE A 519 -2.82 25.99 9.25
C ILE A 519 -3.96 25.26 8.52
N ALA A 520 -4.16 25.54 7.23
CA ALA A 520 -5.18 24.86 6.44
C ALA A 520 -4.97 23.35 6.41
N ALA A 521 -3.71 22.90 6.27
CA ALA A 521 -3.38 21.48 6.31
C ALA A 521 -3.54 20.86 7.71
N LEU A 522 -3.16 21.58 8.78
CA LEU A 522 -3.22 21.09 10.16
C LEU A 522 -4.64 20.87 10.67
N ILE A 523 -5.60 21.72 10.25
CA ILE A 523 -6.99 21.63 10.73
C ILE A 523 -7.58 20.24 10.46
N GLY A 524 -7.41 19.70 9.25
CA GLY A 524 -7.92 18.38 8.91
C GLY A 524 -7.28 17.28 9.75
N GLY A 525 -5.95 17.28 9.87
CA GLY A 525 -5.23 16.25 10.63
C GLY A 525 -5.60 16.24 12.13
N VAL A 526 -5.73 17.42 12.75
CA VAL A 526 -6.14 17.54 14.16
C VAL A 526 -7.57 17.02 14.37
N VAL A 527 -8.50 17.37 13.48
CA VAL A 527 -9.91 16.98 13.62
C VAL A 527 -10.10 15.47 13.41
N GLU A 528 -9.32 14.82 12.54
CA GLU A 528 -9.40 13.37 12.36
C GLU A 528 -8.74 12.60 13.51
N TYR A 529 -7.56 13.04 13.95
CA TYR A 529 -6.76 12.31 14.93
C TYR A 529 -7.30 12.46 16.36
N VAL A 530 -7.59 13.69 16.81
CA VAL A 530 -7.89 13.96 18.23
C VAL A 530 -9.11 13.19 18.76
N PRO A 531 -10.26 13.12 18.06
CA PRO A 531 -11.40 12.33 18.53
C PRO A 531 -11.10 10.83 18.56
N THR A 532 -10.36 10.30 17.58
CA THR A 532 -9.96 8.89 17.53
C THR A 532 -8.99 8.54 18.67
N ALA A 533 -8.11 9.47 19.03
CA ALA A 533 -7.12 9.29 20.10
C ALA A 533 -7.72 9.39 21.52
N LEU A 534 -8.64 10.34 21.75
CA LEU A 534 -9.11 10.66 23.10
C LEU A 534 -10.42 9.94 23.51
N ILE A 535 -11.27 9.57 22.56
CA ILE A 535 -12.58 8.98 22.85
C ILE A 535 -12.44 7.46 22.92
N LYS A 536 -12.33 6.90 24.13
CA LYS A 536 -12.14 5.45 24.35
C LYS A 536 -13.20 4.56 23.69
N SER A 537 -14.45 5.04 23.55
CA SER A 537 -15.50 4.29 22.87
C SER A 537 -15.28 4.12 21.37
N ASN A 538 -14.35 4.87 20.76
CA ASN A 538 -13.97 4.68 19.36
C ASN A 538 -13.08 3.44 19.16
N ILE A 539 -12.38 2.99 20.20
CA ILE A 539 -11.50 1.81 20.15
C ILE A 539 -11.77 0.95 21.39
N PRO A 540 -12.88 0.19 21.41
CA PRO A 540 -13.19 -0.68 22.53
C PRO A 540 -12.10 -1.75 22.70
N THR A 541 -11.53 -1.86 23.90
CA THR A 541 -10.58 -2.93 24.23
C THR A 541 -11.32 -4.23 24.53
N ILE A 542 -10.70 -5.37 24.24
CA ILE A 542 -11.24 -6.70 24.51
C ILE A 542 -10.36 -7.33 25.60
N ALA A 543 -10.94 -7.66 26.76
CA ALA A 543 -10.19 -8.14 27.92
C ALA A 543 -9.43 -9.46 27.67
N ALA A 544 -9.95 -10.27 26.74
CA ALA A 544 -9.32 -11.53 26.33
C ALA A 544 -8.03 -11.31 25.53
N VAL A 545 -7.90 -10.21 24.80
CA VAL A 545 -6.71 -9.90 23.98
C VAL A 545 -5.51 -9.63 24.89
N LYS A 546 -4.43 -10.42 24.72
CA LYS A 546 -3.20 -10.30 25.51
C LYS A 546 -2.03 -9.73 24.69
N PRO A 547 -1.06 -9.07 25.34
CA PRO A 547 0.23 -8.77 24.71
C PRO A 547 0.84 -10.00 24.05
N TYR A 548 1.56 -9.80 22.95
CA TYR A 548 2.31 -10.87 22.29
C TYR A 548 3.33 -11.46 23.26
N THR A 549 3.54 -12.78 23.21
CA THR A 549 4.71 -13.35 23.89
C THR A 549 6.01 -12.83 23.25
N PRO A 550 7.16 -12.91 23.94
CA PRO A 550 8.45 -12.54 23.36
C PRO A 550 8.73 -13.19 21.99
N LEU A 551 8.44 -14.49 21.82
CA LEU A 551 8.64 -15.18 20.55
C LEU A 551 7.65 -14.74 19.47
N GLU A 552 6.40 -14.48 19.83
CA GLU A 552 5.38 -13.94 18.90
C GLU A 552 5.76 -12.54 18.42
N LEU A 553 6.31 -11.70 19.31
CA LEU A 553 6.80 -10.37 18.96
C LEU A 553 7.97 -10.45 17.97
N GLU A 554 8.89 -11.39 18.16
CA GLU A 554 9.97 -11.64 17.20
C GLU A 554 9.45 -12.19 15.87
N GLY A 555 8.52 -13.14 15.91
CA GLY A 555 7.90 -13.70 14.71
C GLY A 555 7.17 -12.67 13.87
N ARG A 556 6.57 -11.69 14.53
CA ARG A 556 5.96 -10.52 13.90
C ARG A 556 6.98 -9.62 13.21
N ASP A 557 8.15 -9.44 13.81
CA ASP A 557 9.25 -8.71 13.18
C ASP A 557 9.78 -9.44 11.94
N VAL A 558 9.88 -10.77 11.98
CA VAL A 558 10.19 -11.60 10.80
C VAL A 558 9.11 -11.45 9.72
N TYR A 559 7.83 -11.48 10.10
CA TYR A 559 6.71 -11.27 9.17
C TYR A 559 6.78 -9.91 8.45
N ILE A 560 7.18 -8.86 9.16
CA ILE A 560 7.44 -7.52 8.61
C ILE A 560 8.67 -7.52 7.71
N ALA A 561 9.77 -8.15 8.14
CA ALA A 561 11.02 -8.18 7.39
C ALA A 561 10.87 -8.86 6.03
N GLU A 562 10.01 -9.89 5.95
CA GLU A 562 9.69 -10.58 4.71
C GLU A 562 8.58 -9.91 3.88
N GLY A 563 8.02 -8.79 4.35
CA GLY A 563 6.98 -8.04 3.64
C GLY A 563 5.69 -8.82 3.43
N CYS A 564 5.36 -9.76 4.32
CA CYS A 564 4.20 -10.65 4.19
C CYS A 564 2.87 -9.87 4.16
N ASN A 565 2.79 -8.73 4.86
CA ASN A 565 1.63 -7.82 4.83
C ASN A 565 1.36 -7.19 3.45
N GLY A 566 2.34 -7.21 2.54
CA GLY A 566 2.16 -6.77 1.15
C GLY A 566 1.34 -7.73 0.29
N CYS A 567 1.17 -8.99 0.73
CA CYS A 567 0.35 -10.01 0.06
C CYS A 567 -0.85 -10.44 0.89
N HIS A 568 -0.71 -10.49 2.21
CA HIS A 568 -1.69 -11.00 3.17
C HIS A 568 -2.15 -9.89 4.11
N SER A 569 -3.44 -9.56 4.04
CA SER A 569 -4.04 -8.67 5.02
C SER A 569 -4.27 -9.38 6.35
N GLN A 570 -4.36 -8.60 7.42
CA GLN A 570 -4.83 -9.04 8.73
C GLN A 570 -6.08 -8.24 9.14
N MET A 571 -7.07 -8.16 8.25
CA MET A 571 -8.27 -7.33 8.45
C MET A 571 -9.44 -7.89 7.61
N ILE A 572 -10.20 -8.79 8.23
CA ILE A 572 -11.42 -9.38 7.67
C ILE A 572 -12.54 -8.35 7.76
N ARG A 573 -13.10 -7.98 6.61
CA ARG A 573 -14.17 -6.98 6.51
C ARG A 573 -15.52 -7.61 6.92
N PRO A 574 -16.49 -6.81 7.40
CA PRO A 574 -17.82 -7.28 7.83
C PRO A 574 -18.74 -7.58 6.64
N PHE A 575 -18.22 -8.25 5.61
CA PHE A 575 -19.01 -8.77 4.49
C PHE A 575 -19.29 -10.24 4.73
N ARG A 576 -20.53 -10.67 4.43
CA ARG A 576 -20.91 -12.09 4.49
C ARG A 576 -19.89 -12.99 3.78
N SER A 577 -19.44 -12.59 2.59
CA SER A 577 -18.50 -13.38 1.79
C SER A 577 -17.09 -13.48 2.36
N GLU A 578 -16.68 -12.54 3.21
CA GLU A 578 -15.39 -12.64 3.93
C GLU A 578 -15.55 -13.43 5.22
N VAL A 579 -16.67 -13.21 5.93
CA VAL A 579 -16.95 -13.92 7.17
C VAL A 579 -17.11 -15.43 6.93
N GLU A 580 -17.82 -15.83 5.88
CA GLU A 580 -17.91 -17.26 5.52
C GLU A 580 -16.55 -17.83 5.10
N ARG A 581 -15.71 -17.04 4.43
CA ARG A 581 -14.42 -17.54 3.92
C ARG A 581 -13.34 -17.67 4.99
N TYR A 582 -13.23 -16.67 5.86
CA TYR A 582 -12.10 -16.52 6.78
C TYR A 582 -12.51 -16.68 8.24
N GLY A 583 -13.78 -16.46 8.55
CA GLY A 583 -14.31 -16.41 9.90
C GLY A 583 -14.72 -15.01 10.35
N ASP A 584 -15.09 -14.88 11.62
CA ASP A 584 -15.64 -13.63 12.17
C ASP A 584 -14.79 -12.41 11.82
N TYR A 585 -15.46 -11.31 11.49
CA TYR A 585 -14.83 -10.07 11.05
C TYR A 585 -13.93 -9.49 12.15
N SER A 586 -12.96 -8.67 11.75
CA SER A 586 -11.98 -8.13 12.69
C SER A 586 -12.52 -6.93 13.47
N LYS A 587 -12.24 -6.89 14.77
CA LYS A 587 -12.69 -5.85 15.71
C LYS A 587 -11.53 -4.94 16.08
N ALA A 588 -11.82 -3.67 16.32
CA ALA A 588 -10.82 -2.66 16.71
C ALA A 588 -9.96 -3.08 17.90
N GLY A 589 -10.57 -3.71 18.91
CA GLY A 589 -9.91 -4.14 20.13
C GLY A 589 -8.88 -5.26 19.97
N GLU A 590 -8.84 -5.95 18.82
CA GLU A 590 -7.87 -7.01 18.55
C GLU A 590 -6.48 -6.46 18.18
N PHE A 591 -6.42 -5.21 17.72
CA PHE A 591 -5.19 -4.59 17.21
C PHE A 591 -4.51 -3.65 18.21
N VAL A 592 -4.96 -3.62 19.47
CA VAL A 592 -4.54 -2.61 20.45
C VAL A 592 -3.07 -2.69 20.86
N TYR A 593 -2.40 -3.80 20.54
CA TYR A 593 -0.97 -4.01 20.78
C TYR A 593 -0.14 -4.09 19.49
N ASP A 594 -0.73 -3.73 18.35
CA ASP A 594 -0.06 -3.76 17.06
C ASP A 594 0.67 -2.45 16.77
N HIS A 595 1.98 -2.47 16.96
CA HIS A 595 2.89 -1.39 16.61
C HIS A 595 3.82 -1.86 15.47
N PRO A 596 3.59 -1.54 14.19
CA PRO A 596 2.45 -0.83 13.60
C PRO A 596 1.32 -1.76 13.14
N PHE A 597 0.13 -1.27 12.77
CA PHE A 597 -0.92 -2.13 12.20
C PHE A 597 -0.48 -2.87 10.91
N LEU A 598 -1.04 -4.05 10.60
CA LEU A 598 -0.66 -4.90 9.45
C LEU A 598 -1.82 -5.28 8.51
N TRP A 599 -2.72 -4.34 8.21
CA TRP A 599 -3.94 -4.63 7.45
C TRP A 599 -3.71 -4.79 5.94
N GLY A 600 -2.58 -4.31 5.40
CA GLY A 600 -2.29 -4.35 3.97
C GLY A 600 -3.18 -3.43 3.13
N SER A 601 -2.86 -3.28 1.84
CA SER A 601 -3.64 -2.49 0.86
C SER A 601 -4.16 -3.31 -0.33
N LYS A 602 -3.67 -4.55 -0.47
CA LYS A 602 -4.01 -5.52 -1.51
C LYS A 602 -3.99 -6.93 -0.94
N ARG A 603 -4.84 -7.83 -1.47
CA ARG A 603 -4.74 -9.28 -1.26
C ARG A 603 -4.25 -9.97 -2.53
N THR A 604 -3.03 -10.49 -2.46
CA THR A 604 -2.51 -11.44 -3.46
C THR A 604 -2.49 -12.86 -2.89
N GLY A 605 -2.52 -12.98 -1.56
CA GLY A 605 -2.88 -14.18 -0.81
C GLY A 605 -4.14 -13.93 0.06
N PRO A 606 -4.66 -14.97 0.73
CA PRO A 606 -5.81 -14.86 1.63
C PRO A 606 -5.51 -13.96 2.84
N ASP A 607 -6.58 -13.49 3.51
CA ASP A 607 -6.46 -12.84 4.82
C ASP A 607 -6.01 -13.85 5.89
N LEU A 608 -5.13 -13.42 6.80
CA LEU A 608 -4.52 -14.28 7.81
C LEU A 608 -5.01 -14.03 9.24
N HIS A 609 -5.91 -13.07 9.49
CA HIS A 609 -6.23 -12.68 10.87
C HIS A 609 -6.92 -13.77 11.70
N ARG A 610 -7.37 -14.86 11.08
CA ARG A 610 -7.98 -16.03 11.75
C ARG A 610 -7.22 -17.33 11.49
N VAL A 611 -5.97 -17.25 11.07
CA VAL A 611 -5.16 -18.43 10.71
C VAL A 611 -4.70 -19.22 11.95
N GLY A 612 -4.60 -18.59 13.12
CA GLY A 612 -4.09 -19.22 14.32
C GLY A 612 -4.85 -20.48 14.73
N GLY A 613 -4.15 -21.59 14.96
CA GLY A 613 -4.73 -22.90 15.28
C GLY A 613 -5.58 -23.52 14.18
N LYS A 614 -5.60 -22.96 12.96
CA LYS A 614 -6.29 -23.56 11.81
C LYS A 614 -5.50 -24.73 11.22
N TYR A 615 -4.17 -24.62 11.22
CA TYR A 615 -3.26 -25.63 10.74
C TYR A 615 -2.19 -25.93 11.81
N PRO A 616 -1.61 -27.15 11.85
CA PRO A 616 -0.53 -27.46 12.77
C PRO A 616 0.77 -26.72 12.38
N ASP A 617 1.70 -26.58 13.33
CA ASP A 617 3.02 -25.96 13.11
C ASP A 617 3.75 -26.58 11.91
N SER A 618 3.64 -27.90 11.74
CA SER A 618 4.23 -28.64 10.63
C SER A 618 3.68 -28.23 9.27
N TRP A 619 2.40 -27.86 9.19
CA TRP A 619 1.82 -27.33 7.96
C TRP A 619 2.41 -25.97 7.62
N HIS A 620 2.58 -25.09 8.62
CA HIS A 620 3.19 -23.77 8.41
C HIS A 620 4.64 -23.88 7.97
N ALA A 621 5.42 -24.76 8.60
CA ALA A 621 6.78 -25.06 8.18
C ALA A 621 6.82 -25.57 6.73
N LEU A 622 6.03 -26.59 6.39
CA LEU A 622 5.97 -27.11 5.03
C LEU A 622 5.53 -26.04 4.02
N HIS A 623 4.55 -25.21 4.37
CA HIS A 623 4.05 -24.14 3.50
C HIS A 623 5.11 -23.05 3.24
N MET A 624 6.00 -22.74 4.20
CA MET A 624 7.10 -21.82 3.96
C MET A 624 8.23 -22.44 3.12
N LYS A 625 8.46 -23.75 3.26
CA LYS A 625 9.48 -24.48 2.49
C LYS A 625 9.07 -24.73 1.03
N ASP A 626 7.83 -25.19 0.86
CA ASP A 626 7.23 -25.55 -0.41
C ASP A 626 5.73 -25.18 -0.37
N PRO A 627 5.39 -23.92 -0.70
CA PRO A 627 4.01 -23.47 -0.73
C PRO A 627 3.11 -24.32 -1.66
N ALA A 628 3.66 -24.89 -2.73
CA ALA A 628 2.92 -25.69 -3.69
C ALA A 628 2.55 -27.08 -3.15
N ALA A 629 3.33 -27.62 -2.21
CA ALA A 629 3.00 -28.88 -1.54
C ALA A 629 1.70 -28.80 -0.72
N THR A 630 1.42 -27.65 -0.10
CA THR A 630 0.18 -27.46 0.69
C THR A 630 -0.91 -26.71 -0.06
N SER A 631 -0.56 -25.92 -1.08
CA SER A 631 -1.49 -25.14 -1.91
C SER A 631 -1.11 -25.23 -3.39
N PRO A 632 -1.42 -26.35 -4.08
CA PRO A 632 -1.04 -26.56 -5.48
C PRO A 632 -1.54 -25.44 -6.40
N GLY A 633 -0.63 -24.82 -7.15
CA GLY A 633 -0.93 -23.69 -8.05
C GLY A 633 -0.85 -22.31 -7.40
N THR A 634 -0.39 -22.21 -6.15
CA THR A 634 -0.12 -20.93 -5.47
C THR A 634 0.93 -20.09 -6.21
N ILE A 635 0.78 -18.76 -6.08
CA ILE A 635 1.79 -17.78 -6.54
C ILE A 635 2.66 -17.25 -5.40
N MET A 636 2.52 -17.81 -4.20
CA MET A 636 3.40 -17.52 -3.07
C MET A 636 4.78 -18.16 -3.33
N PRO A 637 5.89 -17.40 -3.20
CA PRO A 637 7.23 -17.96 -3.30
C PRO A 637 7.60 -18.75 -2.03
N ALA A 638 8.57 -19.66 -2.15
CA ALA A 638 9.20 -20.30 -0.99
C ALA A 638 10.09 -19.32 -0.19
N TYR A 639 10.27 -19.61 1.11
CA TYR A 639 11.10 -18.86 2.06
C TYR A 639 12.13 -19.78 2.75
N PRO A 640 13.03 -20.44 1.99
CA PRO A 640 13.93 -21.45 2.55
C PRO A 640 14.92 -20.91 3.57
N TRP A 641 15.35 -19.65 3.45
CA TRP A 641 16.30 -19.03 4.38
C TRP A 641 15.75 -18.91 5.81
N LEU A 642 14.43 -18.88 6.01
CA LEU A 642 13.84 -18.81 7.36
C LEU A 642 14.17 -20.04 8.22
N PHE A 643 14.55 -21.16 7.59
CA PHE A 643 14.96 -22.38 8.27
C PHE A 643 16.39 -22.27 8.83
N ASP A 644 17.26 -21.56 8.13
CA ASP A 644 18.69 -21.47 8.43
C ASP A 644 19.05 -20.16 9.16
N ASP A 645 18.30 -19.08 8.92
CA ASP A 645 18.49 -17.79 9.57
C ASP A 645 17.97 -17.84 11.00
N HIS A 646 18.74 -17.27 11.93
CA HIS A 646 18.39 -17.21 13.35
C HIS A 646 17.85 -15.82 13.73
N TYR A 647 16.94 -15.79 14.71
CA TYR A 647 16.53 -14.54 15.35
C TYR A 647 17.54 -14.13 16.45
N ASP A 648 17.55 -12.85 16.81
CA ASP A 648 18.42 -12.32 17.88
C ASP A 648 17.67 -12.25 19.21
N ALA A 649 17.87 -13.26 20.06
CA ALA A 649 17.28 -13.31 21.40
C ALA A 649 17.86 -12.25 22.36
N SER A 650 18.99 -11.62 22.06
CA SER A 650 19.62 -10.64 22.95
C SER A 650 18.89 -9.30 22.99
N ALA A 651 18.20 -8.94 21.90
CA ALA A 651 17.45 -7.69 21.79
C ALA A 651 16.04 -7.77 22.39
N ILE A 652 15.54 -8.96 22.76
CA ILE A 652 14.14 -9.16 23.13
C ILE A 652 13.75 -8.40 24.41
N GLY A 653 14.66 -8.32 25.40
CA GLY A 653 14.44 -7.52 26.61
C GLY A 653 14.23 -6.04 26.28
N SER A 654 15.03 -5.49 25.37
CA SER A 654 14.87 -4.11 24.88
C SER A 654 13.58 -3.91 24.09
N LYS A 655 13.16 -4.90 23.28
CA LYS A 655 11.87 -4.86 22.56
C LYS A 655 10.69 -4.84 23.54
N VAL A 656 10.70 -5.70 24.55
CA VAL A 656 9.66 -5.73 25.60
C VAL A 656 9.64 -4.43 26.40
N ALA A 657 10.80 -3.90 26.80
CA ALA A 657 10.88 -2.62 27.49
C ALA A 657 10.33 -1.45 26.64
N ALA A 658 10.62 -1.45 25.34
CA ALA A 658 10.05 -0.47 24.41
C ALA A 658 8.52 -0.60 24.32
N MET A 659 7.99 -1.82 24.18
CA MET A 659 6.55 -2.06 24.16
C MET A 659 5.86 -1.64 25.47
N ARG A 660 6.49 -1.90 26.63
CA ARG A 660 6.03 -1.37 27.93
C ARG A 660 5.98 0.15 27.93
N THR A 661 7.02 0.81 27.43
CA THR A 661 7.07 2.28 27.30
C THR A 661 5.95 2.82 26.41
N LEU A 662 5.58 2.08 25.37
CA LEU A 662 4.46 2.40 24.47
C LEU A 662 3.08 2.08 25.07
N GLY A 663 3.00 1.55 26.29
CA GLY A 663 1.75 1.29 27.01
C GLY A 663 1.22 -0.14 26.87
N VAL A 664 1.99 -1.07 26.31
CA VAL A 664 1.62 -2.49 26.28
C VAL A 664 1.79 -3.10 27.69
N PRO A 665 0.76 -3.74 28.27
CA PRO A 665 0.74 -4.11 29.68
C PRO A 665 1.48 -5.41 29.97
N TYR A 666 2.78 -5.46 29.68
CA TYR A 666 3.66 -6.49 30.25
C TYR A 666 3.88 -6.23 31.74
N GLU A 667 4.11 -7.31 32.49
CA GLU A 667 4.47 -7.22 33.92
C GLU A 667 5.73 -6.37 34.13
N GLU A 668 5.83 -5.72 35.29
CA GLU A 668 7.02 -4.97 35.65
C GLU A 668 8.22 -5.91 35.82
N GLY A 669 9.34 -5.59 35.16
CA GLY A 669 10.55 -6.43 35.13
C GLY A 669 10.46 -7.61 34.16
N TYR A 670 9.39 -7.72 33.34
CA TYR A 670 9.24 -8.83 32.39
C TYR A 670 10.40 -8.96 31.40
N GLU A 671 11.05 -7.85 31.05
CA GLU A 671 12.24 -7.78 30.19
C GLU A 671 13.40 -8.67 30.67
N GLU A 672 13.52 -8.93 31.98
CA GLU A 672 14.60 -9.74 32.56
C GLU A 672 14.41 -11.24 32.27
N ARG A 673 13.16 -11.70 32.17
CA ARG A 673 12.81 -13.12 31.90
C ARG A 673 12.28 -13.38 30.50
N ALA A 674 12.07 -12.33 29.70
CA ALA A 674 11.50 -12.43 28.35
C ALA A 674 12.29 -13.37 27.43
N SER A 675 13.62 -13.40 27.55
CA SER A 675 14.47 -14.29 26.76
C SER A 675 14.27 -15.77 27.14
N ASP A 676 14.08 -16.07 28.42
CA ASP A 676 13.83 -17.43 28.89
C ASP A 676 12.46 -17.95 28.41
N ASP A 677 11.42 -17.13 28.54
CA ASP A 677 10.07 -17.45 28.05
C ASP A 677 10.06 -17.67 26.53
N MET A 678 10.79 -16.82 25.79
CA MET A 678 10.99 -16.95 24.35
C MET A 678 11.58 -18.32 23.99
N LEU A 679 12.70 -18.68 24.62
CA LEU A 679 13.42 -19.93 24.36
C LEU A 679 12.59 -21.15 24.77
N GLN A 680 11.80 -21.05 25.84
CA GLN A 680 10.90 -22.12 26.27
C GLN A 680 9.82 -22.38 25.22
N GLN A 681 9.16 -21.33 24.73
CA GLN A 681 8.14 -21.45 23.67
C GLN A 681 8.76 -21.99 22.38
N ALA A 682 9.95 -21.50 22.01
CA ALA A 682 10.65 -21.89 20.79
C ALA A 682 11.01 -23.38 20.80
N ARG A 683 11.58 -23.88 21.90
CA ARG A 683 11.90 -25.31 22.06
C ARG A 683 10.66 -26.19 21.99
N LYS A 684 9.52 -25.73 22.53
CA LYS A 684 8.26 -26.47 22.44
C LYS A 684 7.79 -26.63 21.00
N ILE A 685 7.81 -25.55 20.21
CA ILE A 685 7.45 -25.58 18.79
C ILE A 685 8.42 -26.48 18.01
N ALA A 686 9.73 -26.31 18.21
CA ALA A 686 10.76 -27.12 17.54
C ALA A 686 10.64 -28.63 17.87
N SER A 687 10.32 -28.98 19.12
CA SER A 687 10.04 -30.37 19.51
C SER A 687 8.82 -30.93 18.77
N GLY A 688 7.72 -30.18 18.70
CA GLY A 688 6.52 -30.61 17.96
C GLY A 688 6.75 -30.77 16.45
N LEU A 689 7.61 -29.92 15.87
CA LEU A 689 8.06 -30.06 14.48
C LEU A 689 8.92 -31.31 14.28
N THR A 690 9.82 -31.61 15.22
CA THR A 690 10.66 -32.81 15.22
C THR A 690 9.82 -34.08 15.30
N GLU A 691 8.81 -34.11 16.17
CA GLU A 691 7.83 -35.20 16.28
C GLU A 691 7.03 -35.38 14.97
N SER A 692 6.87 -34.32 14.19
CA SER A 692 6.24 -34.33 12.87
C SER A 692 7.21 -34.70 11.73
N GLY A 693 8.46 -35.07 12.04
CA GLY A 693 9.49 -35.46 11.07
C GLY A 693 10.28 -34.29 10.46
N MET A 694 10.25 -33.11 11.07
CA MET A 694 11.02 -31.93 10.63
C MET A 694 11.96 -31.44 11.74
N GLU A 695 13.24 -31.74 11.62
CA GLU A 695 14.28 -31.20 12.49
C GLU A 695 14.56 -29.73 12.13
N ILE A 696 14.22 -28.82 13.03
CA ILE A 696 14.35 -27.37 12.86
C ILE A 696 14.93 -26.80 14.16
N ASP A 697 15.94 -25.93 14.06
CA ASP A 697 16.50 -25.25 15.22
C ASP A 697 15.42 -24.36 15.88
N ALA A 698 15.32 -24.45 17.21
CA ALA A 698 14.45 -23.58 18.01
C ALA A 698 14.77 -22.10 17.78
N ASN A 699 16.01 -21.76 17.48
CA ASN A 699 16.43 -20.37 17.22
C ASN A 699 16.17 -19.88 15.78
N SER A 700 15.60 -20.72 14.91
CA SER A 700 15.28 -20.34 13.53
C SER A 700 14.21 -19.25 13.48
N GLN A 701 14.32 -18.34 12.51
CA GLN A 701 13.30 -17.33 12.23
C GLN A 701 11.95 -17.97 11.86
N LEU A 702 11.96 -19.16 11.28
CA LEU A 702 10.76 -19.93 11.01
C LEU A 702 9.98 -20.25 12.30
N VAL A 703 10.64 -20.71 13.36
CA VAL A 703 9.97 -21.03 14.63
C VAL A 703 9.31 -19.79 15.23
N ALA A 704 9.99 -18.64 15.18
CA ALA A 704 9.40 -17.37 15.60
C ALA A 704 8.18 -17.00 14.74
N LEU A 705 8.31 -17.06 13.42
CA LEU A 705 7.20 -16.78 12.49
C LEU A 705 5.99 -17.70 12.73
N VAL A 706 6.22 -19.00 12.96
CA VAL A 706 5.16 -19.96 13.28
C VAL A 706 4.45 -19.58 14.57
N ALA A 707 5.17 -19.19 15.62
CA ALA A 707 4.57 -18.72 16.87
C ALA A 707 3.62 -17.53 16.63
N TYR A 708 4.06 -16.54 15.85
CA TYR A 708 3.23 -15.39 15.49
C TYR A 708 2.00 -15.78 14.65
N LEU A 709 2.15 -16.63 13.63
CA LEU A 709 1.02 -17.09 12.83
C LEU A 709 0.00 -17.88 13.64
N GLN A 710 0.46 -18.72 14.59
CA GLN A 710 -0.41 -19.47 15.48
C GLN A 710 -1.19 -18.59 16.46
N ARG A 711 -0.67 -17.39 16.74
CA ARG A 711 -1.28 -16.41 17.64
C ARG A 711 -2.41 -15.61 16.98
N LEU A 712 -2.42 -15.46 15.65
CA LEU A 712 -3.37 -14.58 14.96
C LEU A 712 -4.85 -15.00 15.15
N GLY A 713 -5.63 -14.10 15.77
CA GLY A 713 -7.08 -14.23 15.95
C GLY A 713 -7.52 -15.28 16.96
N THR A 714 -6.63 -15.74 17.84
CA THR A 714 -6.95 -16.80 18.81
C THR A 714 -7.60 -16.29 20.08
N ASP A 715 -7.24 -15.12 20.62
CA ASP A 715 -7.77 -14.75 21.94
C ASP A 715 -9.20 -14.24 21.99
N ILE A 716 -9.81 -13.90 20.85
CA ILE A 716 -11.27 -13.73 20.84
C ILE A 716 -12.03 -15.05 21.07
N ARG A 717 -11.39 -16.23 20.89
CA ARG A 717 -12.07 -17.54 21.05
C ARG A 717 -12.51 -17.82 22.48
N SER A 718 -11.87 -17.20 23.46
CA SER A 718 -12.24 -17.28 24.88
C SER A 718 -13.19 -16.16 25.32
N ASP A 719 -13.50 -15.20 24.45
CA ASP A 719 -14.41 -14.10 24.78
C ASP A 719 -15.87 -14.60 24.84
N PRO A 720 -16.60 -14.44 25.95
CA PRO A 720 -17.96 -14.95 26.09
C PRO A 720 -18.93 -14.44 25.02
N ALA A 721 -18.80 -13.18 24.60
CA ALA A 721 -19.66 -12.61 23.56
C ALA A 721 -19.40 -13.26 22.19
N TYR A 722 -18.13 -13.52 21.87
CA TYR A 722 -17.75 -14.27 20.67
C TYR A 722 -18.24 -15.72 20.71
N VAL A 723 -18.10 -16.41 21.84
CA VAL A 723 -18.58 -17.79 22.02
C VAL A 723 -20.09 -17.85 21.82
N GLN A 724 -20.85 -16.95 22.44
CA GLN A 724 -22.31 -16.87 22.29
C GLN A 724 -22.71 -16.58 20.83
N GLN A 725 -21.98 -15.71 20.14
CA GLN A 725 -22.21 -15.43 18.72
C GLN A 725 -21.95 -16.69 17.87
N LEU A 726 -20.84 -17.39 18.09
CA LEU A 726 -20.51 -18.64 17.41
C LEU A 726 -21.58 -19.72 17.66
N GLU A 727 -22.00 -19.92 18.90
CA GLU A 727 -23.06 -20.87 19.26
C GLU A 727 -24.37 -20.53 18.54
N SER A 728 -24.75 -19.25 18.46
CA SER A 728 -25.94 -18.82 17.72
C SER A 728 -25.83 -19.07 16.21
N MET A 729 -24.64 -18.92 15.63
CA MET A 729 -24.38 -19.19 14.21
C MET A 729 -24.39 -20.70 13.93
N MET A 730 -23.75 -21.50 14.78
CA MET A 730 -23.71 -22.96 14.66
C MET A 730 -25.10 -23.59 14.82
N THR A 731 -25.93 -23.07 15.73
CA THR A 731 -27.31 -23.52 15.92
C THR A 731 -28.19 -23.27 14.69
N LYS A 732 -27.93 -22.19 13.93
CA LYS A 732 -28.64 -21.89 12.67
C LYS A 732 -28.20 -22.77 11.49
N VAL A 733 -26.97 -23.27 11.48
CA VAL A 733 -26.46 -24.17 10.43
C VAL A 733 -26.95 -25.61 10.66
N ALA A 734 -27.03 -26.07 11.92
CA ALA A 734 -27.53 -27.40 12.26
C ALA A 734 -29.02 -27.61 11.97
N THR A 735 -29.80 -26.54 11.76
CA THR A 735 -31.27 -26.58 11.59
C THR A 735 -31.74 -26.23 10.17
N GLY A 736 -30.83 -26.19 9.18
CA GLY A 736 -31.19 -25.96 7.78
C GLY A 736 -32.00 -27.13 7.18
N PRO A 737 -33.05 -26.87 6.37
CA PRO A 737 -33.80 -27.94 5.70
C PRO A 737 -32.93 -28.58 4.62
N GLY A 738 -32.90 -29.92 4.51
CA GLY A 738 -32.12 -30.54 3.44
C GLY A 738 -32.06 -32.05 3.28
N PHE A 739 -32.47 -32.88 4.25
CA PHE A 739 -32.32 -34.35 4.13
C PHE A 739 -33.46 -35.15 4.79
N GLU A 740 -34.71 -34.69 4.67
CA GLU A 740 -35.92 -35.26 5.32
C GLU A 740 -36.28 -36.70 4.88
N GLY A 741 -35.42 -37.39 4.12
CA GLY A 741 -35.54 -38.79 3.72
C GLY A 741 -34.23 -39.61 3.77
N ALA A 742 -33.17 -39.08 4.40
CA ALA A 742 -31.90 -39.80 4.53
C ALA A 742 -32.07 -41.03 5.43
N ARG A 743 -31.52 -42.17 4.97
CA ARG A 743 -31.54 -43.48 5.64
C ARG A 743 -30.18 -44.15 5.52
N LEU A 744 -29.86 -45.05 6.45
CA LEU A 744 -28.66 -45.87 6.36
C LEU A 744 -28.74 -46.82 5.16
N LEU A 745 -27.72 -46.81 4.30
CA LEU A 745 -27.56 -47.77 3.21
C LEU A 745 -26.74 -48.96 3.72
N VAL A 746 -27.34 -50.15 3.70
CA VAL A 746 -26.72 -51.40 4.19
C VAL A 746 -26.20 -52.30 3.07
N ASP A 747 -26.54 -51.98 1.82
CA ASP A 747 -26.09 -52.74 0.66
C ASP A 747 -24.58 -52.60 0.48
N ALA A 748 -23.90 -53.74 0.29
CA ALA A 748 -22.44 -53.79 0.20
C ALA A 748 -21.89 -52.92 -0.95
N ALA A 749 -22.64 -52.77 -2.04
CA ALA A 749 -22.28 -51.91 -3.16
C ALA A 749 -22.26 -50.42 -2.77
N ASP A 750 -23.25 -49.96 -1.98
CA ASP A 750 -23.34 -48.57 -1.52
C ASP A 750 -22.29 -48.23 -0.48
N VAL A 751 -22.02 -49.16 0.46
CA VAL A 751 -20.94 -49.00 1.45
C VAL A 751 -19.56 -48.98 0.77
N THR A 752 -19.37 -49.81 -0.26
CA THR A 752 -18.12 -49.82 -1.06
C THR A 752 -17.96 -48.51 -1.84
N ALA A 753 -19.01 -48.02 -2.49
CA ALA A 753 -19.00 -46.72 -3.16
C ALA A 753 -18.69 -45.58 -2.18
N GLY A 754 -19.30 -45.58 -0.99
CA GLY A 754 -19.00 -44.63 0.07
C GLY A 754 -17.54 -44.64 0.52
N LYS A 755 -16.95 -45.83 0.66
CA LYS A 755 -15.51 -46.01 0.98
C LYS A 755 -14.60 -45.44 -0.11
N GLU A 756 -14.92 -45.69 -1.38
CA GLU A 756 -14.16 -45.16 -2.51
C GLU A 756 -14.22 -43.63 -2.54
N ILE A 757 -15.40 -43.06 -2.31
CA ILE A 757 -15.60 -41.60 -2.26
C ILE A 757 -14.85 -40.97 -1.08
N PHE A 758 -14.85 -41.62 0.09
CA PHE A 758 -14.15 -41.17 1.30
C PHE A 758 -12.62 -41.14 1.12
N ASN A 759 -12.08 -42.16 0.45
CA ASN A 759 -10.63 -42.29 0.18
C ASN A 759 -10.19 -41.63 -1.12
N ALA A 760 -11.12 -41.08 -1.91
CA ALA A 760 -10.79 -40.45 -3.18
C ALA A 760 -9.91 -39.21 -2.96
N GLN A 761 -8.87 -39.07 -3.78
CA GLN A 761 -7.97 -37.90 -3.78
C GLN A 761 -8.71 -36.56 -3.95
N ARG A 762 -9.92 -36.59 -4.53
CA ARG A 762 -10.78 -35.41 -4.75
C ARG A 762 -11.55 -34.94 -3.50
N ASN A 763 -11.76 -35.82 -2.52
CA ASN A 763 -12.59 -35.51 -1.35
C ASN A 763 -11.80 -35.45 -0.04
N LEU A 764 -10.58 -35.98 0.04
CA LEU A 764 -9.63 -35.78 1.15
C LEU A 764 -10.17 -36.08 2.58
N CYS A 765 -11.32 -36.73 2.76
CA CYS A 765 -11.84 -37.03 4.11
C CYS A 765 -10.84 -37.85 4.94
N TYR A 766 -10.16 -38.78 4.28
CA TYR A 766 -9.13 -39.62 4.88
C TYR A 766 -7.89 -38.85 5.39
N THR A 767 -7.58 -37.65 4.88
CA THR A 767 -6.41 -36.89 5.37
C THR A 767 -6.62 -36.38 6.78
N CYS A 768 -7.89 -36.15 7.17
CA CYS A 768 -8.25 -35.70 8.50
C CYS A 768 -8.65 -36.85 9.42
N HIS A 769 -9.26 -37.91 8.88
CA HIS A 769 -9.83 -39.01 9.65
C HIS A 769 -9.08 -40.34 9.53
N ARG A 770 -8.05 -40.40 8.68
CA ARG A 770 -7.33 -41.63 8.27
C ARG A 770 -8.22 -42.61 7.51
N ASN A 771 -7.60 -43.58 6.83
CA ASN A 771 -8.30 -44.61 6.05
C ASN A 771 -9.08 -45.60 6.93
N ASP A 772 -8.67 -45.74 8.19
CA ASP A 772 -9.31 -46.58 9.22
C ASP A 772 -10.29 -45.80 10.11
N LEU A 773 -10.55 -44.52 9.79
CA LEU A 773 -11.44 -43.61 10.51
C LEU A 773 -11.02 -43.30 11.95
N GLY A 774 -9.81 -43.70 12.35
CA GLY A 774 -9.30 -43.51 13.71
C GLY A 774 -9.01 -42.06 14.11
N GLY A 775 -9.11 -41.10 13.17
CA GLY A 775 -8.93 -39.68 13.44
C GLY A 775 -7.47 -39.22 13.45
N GLN A 776 -7.21 -38.03 12.92
CA GLN A 776 -5.92 -37.31 13.01
C GLN A 776 -6.20 -35.84 13.36
N VAL A 777 -6.49 -35.02 12.36
CA VAL A 777 -6.98 -33.65 12.58
C VAL A 777 -8.46 -33.69 12.98
N GLY A 778 -9.26 -34.50 12.26
CA GLY A 778 -10.66 -34.77 12.61
C GLY A 778 -10.81 -35.73 13.80
N PRO A 779 -12.01 -35.83 14.40
CA PRO A 779 -12.31 -36.81 15.46
C PRO A 779 -12.15 -38.25 14.97
N ASN A 780 -12.00 -39.17 15.93
CA ASN A 780 -12.23 -40.59 15.70
C ASN A 780 -13.71 -40.79 15.33
N LEU A 781 -13.98 -41.45 14.21
CA LEU A 781 -15.36 -41.72 13.74
C LEU A 781 -15.80 -43.16 14.02
N THR A 782 -14.93 -44.00 14.59
CA THR A 782 -15.25 -45.40 14.88
C THR A 782 -15.85 -45.61 16.26
N ASP A 783 -15.82 -44.63 17.16
CA ASP A 783 -16.36 -44.77 18.50
C ASP A 783 -17.83 -44.29 18.61
N GLY A 784 -18.39 -44.45 19.81
CA GLY A 784 -19.76 -44.04 20.12
C GLY A 784 -19.93 -42.53 20.40
N HIS A 785 -18.87 -41.71 20.30
CA HIS A 785 -18.88 -40.31 20.74
C HIS A 785 -18.57 -39.35 19.58
N TRP A 786 -19.62 -38.73 19.05
CA TRP A 786 -19.49 -37.88 17.86
C TRP A 786 -19.67 -36.41 18.20
N LEU A 787 -18.90 -35.56 17.51
CA LEU A 787 -18.86 -34.12 17.80
C LEU A 787 -20.08 -33.35 17.29
N HIS A 788 -20.71 -33.80 16.19
CA HIS A 788 -21.62 -32.95 15.42
C HIS A 788 -22.87 -33.66 14.86
N GLY A 789 -23.43 -34.62 15.59
CA GLY A 789 -24.67 -35.31 15.21
C GLY A 789 -24.51 -36.82 15.10
N CYS A 790 -25.64 -37.51 15.22
CA CYS A 790 -25.76 -38.95 15.43
C CYS A 790 -26.75 -39.61 14.44
N THR A 791 -27.18 -38.89 13.42
CA THR A 791 -28.10 -39.37 12.38
C THR A 791 -27.46 -39.26 10.99
N VAL A 792 -27.90 -40.08 10.04
CA VAL A 792 -27.40 -40.07 8.65
C VAL A 792 -27.55 -38.66 8.04
N ALA A 793 -28.68 -37.99 8.29
CA ALA A 793 -28.96 -36.64 7.83
C ALA A 793 -27.97 -35.60 8.36
N GLU A 794 -27.61 -35.68 9.65
CA GLU A 794 -26.65 -34.78 10.27
C GLU A 794 -25.24 -35.00 9.73
N ILE A 795 -24.81 -36.26 9.54
CA ILE A 795 -23.53 -36.56 8.90
C ILE A 795 -23.49 -35.99 7.48
N MET A 796 -24.54 -36.22 6.69
CA MET A 796 -24.63 -35.69 5.33
C MET A 796 -24.56 -34.16 5.34
N SER A 797 -25.24 -33.51 6.28
CA SER A 797 -25.18 -32.05 6.47
C SER A 797 -23.79 -31.57 6.83
N ASN A 798 -23.09 -32.28 7.72
CA ASN A 798 -21.72 -31.97 8.11
C ASN A 798 -20.74 -32.12 6.94
N ILE A 799 -20.86 -33.17 6.14
CA ILE A 799 -19.99 -33.38 4.96
C ILE A 799 -20.28 -32.31 3.90
N LYS A 800 -21.57 -32.01 3.66
CA LYS A 800 -21.99 -31.03 2.66
C LYS A 800 -21.61 -29.60 3.03
N SER A 801 -21.69 -29.24 4.31
CA SER A 801 -21.52 -27.87 4.79
C SER A 801 -20.13 -27.59 5.38
N GLY A 802 -19.43 -28.62 5.86
CA GLY A 802 -18.15 -28.50 6.55
C GLY A 802 -18.22 -27.69 7.86
N PHE A 803 -17.06 -27.50 8.48
CA PHE A 803 -16.83 -26.62 9.62
C PHE A 803 -15.62 -25.72 9.34
N GLN A 804 -15.82 -24.72 8.49
CA GLN A 804 -14.75 -23.89 7.92
C GLN A 804 -13.90 -23.18 8.99
N MET A 805 -14.54 -22.76 10.08
CA MET A 805 -13.90 -22.17 11.27
C MET A 805 -12.94 -23.11 12.01
N LYS A 806 -13.05 -24.41 11.77
CA LYS A 806 -12.23 -25.47 12.38
C LYS A 806 -11.42 -26.24 11.33
N GLY A 807 -11.30 -25.69 10.11
CA GLY A 807 -10.49 -26.27 9.03
C GLY A 807 -11.18 -27.35 8.19
N MET A 808 -12.42 -27.74 8.48
CA MET A 808 -13.18 -28.67 7.63
C MET A 808 -13.93 -27.88 6.55
N LEU A 809 -13.54 -28.04 5.29
CA LEU A 809 -14.21 -27.40 4.15
C LEU A 809 -15.50 -28.17 3.78
N PRO A 810 -16.50 -27.51 3.16
CA PRO A 810 -17.57 -28.19 2.43
C PRO A 810 -16.95 -29.11 1.36
N TYR A 811 -17.33 -30.38 1.32
CA TYR A 811 -16.69 -31.35 0.42
C TYR A 811 -17.33 -31.38 -0.98
N GLY A 812 -16.48 -31.38 -2.01
CA GLY A 812 -16.87 -31.37 -3.43
C GLY A 812 -16.16 -30.32 -4.29
N SER A 813 -14.87 -30.05 -4.08
CA SER A 813 -14.11 -29.06 -4.84
C SER A 813 -14.02 -29.46 -6.33
N GLY A 814 -14.80 -28.77 -7.16
CA GLY A 814 -14.90 -28.96 -8.61
C GLY A 814 -16.22 -29.60 -9.07
N LYS A 815 -16.93 -30.32 -8.21
CA LYS A 815 -18.31 -30.80 -8.39
C LYS A 815 -18.84 -31.31 -7.05
N SER A 816 -19.90 -30.69 -6.52
CA SER A 816 -20.53 -31.11 -5.26
C SER A 816 -20.94 -32.58 -5.30
N LEU A 817 -20.75 -33.28 -4.19
CA LEU A 817 -21.30 -34.63 -4.01
C LEU A 817 -22.81 -34.57 -4.15
N THR A 818 -23.37 -35.50 -4.92
CA THR A 818 -24.82 -35.70 -5.00
C THR A 818 -25.36 -36.18 -3.66
N GLU A 819 -26.67 -36.03 -3.42
CA GLU A 819 -27.29 -36.53 -2.18
C GLU A 819 -27.06 -38.04 -2.00
N GLN A 820 -27.09 -38.81 -3.07
CA GLN A 820 -26.79 -40.24 -3.03
C GLN A 820 -25.33 -40.51 -2.62
N GLU A 821 -24.36 -39.77 -3.17
CA GLU A 821 -22.94 -39.90 -2.79
C GLU A 821 -22.70 -39.49 -1.33
N LEU A 822 -23.34 -38.42 -0.86
CA LEU A 822 -23.29 -38.00 0.55
C LEU A 822 -23.84 -39.10 1.47
N GLN A 823 -24.95 -39.72 1.07
CA GLN A 823 -25.59 -40.78 1.83
C GLN A 823 -24.76 -42.07 1.84
N GLN A 824 -24.10 -42.41 0.73
CA GLN A 824 -23.15 -43.53 0.64
C GLN A 824 -21.94 -43.32 1.55
N VAL A 825 -21.35 -42.11 1.55
CA VAL A 825 -20.24 -41.78 2.45
C VAL A 825 -20.66 -41.83 3.91
N ALA A 826 -21.81 -41.24 4.26
CA ALA A 826 -22.34 -41.29 5.62
C ALA A 826 -22.56 -42.73 6.08
N SER A 827 -23.13 -43.58 5.21
CA SER A 827 -23.37 -45.00 5.50
C SER A 827 -22.08 -45.80 5.67
N PHE A 828 -21.05 -45.51 4.87
CA PHE A 828 -19.72 -46.10 5.06
C PHE A 828 -19.10 -45.73 6.41
N ILE A 829 -19.17 -44.45 6.82
CA ILE A 829 -18.63 -44.01 8.11
C ILE A 829 -19.35 -44.74 9.25
N ILE A 830 -20.69 -44.80 9.22
CA ILE A 830 -21.48 -45.51 10.24
C ILE A 830 -21.17 -47.01 10.26
N SER A 831 -20.92 -47.64 9.10
CA SER A 831 -20.61 -49.08 9.01
C SER A 831 -19.34 -49.50 9.77
N LEU A 832 -18.46 -48.54 10.06
CA LEU A 832 -17.21 -48.77 10.81
C LEU A 832 -17.32 -48.36 12.29
N GLN A 833 -18.49 -47.95 12.76
CA GLN A 833 -18.74 -47.72 14.17
C GLN A 833 -18.56 -49.02 14.98
N GLY A 834 -17.80 -48.94 16.07
CA GLY A 834 -17.40 -50.08 16.91
C GLY A 834 -16.11 -50.78 16.47
N SER A 835 -15.49 -50.36 15.35
CA SER A 835 -14.20 -50.92 14.92
C SER A 835 -13.01 -50.39 15.74
N SER A 836 -11.93 -51.17 15.79
CA SER A 836 -10.71 -50.86 16.57
C SER A 836 -9.55 -50.42 15.65
N PRO A 837 -9.41 -49.11 15.34
CA PRO A 837 -8.30 -48.59 14.56
C PRO A 837 -6.98 -48.71 15.35
N GLY A 838 -5.84 -48.69 14.65
CA GLY A 838 -4.54 -49.01 15.27
C GLY A 838 -4.00 -47.95 16.25
N ASN A 839 -4.39 -46.68 16.07
CA ASN A 839 -4.00 -45.57 16.95
C ASN A 839 -5.12 -44.50 17.02
N PRO A 840 -6.26 -44.80 17.66
CA PRO A 840 -7.42 -43.91 17.69
C PRO A 840 -7.10 -42.59 18.39
N LYS A 841 -7.59 -41.48 17.85
CA LYS A 841 -7.61 -40.20 18.53
C LYS A 841 -8.53 -40.27 19.75
N ALA A 842 -8.07 -39.74 20.88
CA ALA A 842 -8.87 -39.70 22.10
C ALA A 842 -10.15 -38.86 21.93
N VAL A 843 -11.23 -39.28 22.62
CA VAL A 843 -12.51 -38.57 22.66
C VAL A 843 -12.32 -37.19 23.28
N ASP A 844 -12.98 -36.17 22.72
CA ASP A 844 -13.04 -34.81 23.28
C ASP A 844 -14.21 -34.74 24.29
N PRO A 845 -13.94 -34.79 25.60
CA PRO A 845 -14.98 -34.93 26.62
C PRO A 845 -15.84 -33.67 26.79
N GLU A 846 -15.42 -32.51 26.29
CA GLU A 846 -16.17 -31.25 26.40
C GLU A 846 -17.15 -31.05 25.24
N ARG A 847 -17.01 -31.82 24.15
CA ARG A 847 -17.74 -31.58 22.90
C ARG A 847 -18.42 -32.81 22.31
N ALA A 848 -17.92 -34.01 22.58
CA ALA A 848 -18.44 -35.23 21.97
C ALA A 848 -19.69 -35.72 22.71
N SER A 849 -20.76 -35.98 21.97
CA SER A 849 -22.00 -36.53 22.51
C SER A 849 -22.08 -38.03 22.22
N PRO A 850 -22.52 -38.87 23.18
CA PRO A 850 -22.74 -40.29 22.92
C PRO A 850 -23.93 -40.47 21.95
N CYS A 851 -23.70 -41.18 20.86
CA CYS A 851 -24.73 -41.58 19.91
C CYS A 851 -25.32 -42.95 20.33
N GLN A 852 -26.64 -43.03 20.47
CA GLN A 852 -27.31 -44.31 20.76
C GLN A 852 -27.51 -45.11 19.47
N ALA A 853 -27.37 -46.44 19.51
CA ALA A 853 -27.52 -47.29 18.33
C ALA A 853 -28.89 -47.20 17.62
N GLN A 854 -29.90 -46.57 18.24
CA GLN A 854 -31.23 -46.33 17.65
C GLN A 854 -31.33 -45.02 16.82
N SER A 855 -30.25 -44.24 16.69
CA SER A 855 -30.27 -42.95 15.98
C SER A 855 -29.91 -43.01 14.47
N TRP A 856 -29.69 -44.20 13.91
CA TRP A 856 -29.18 -44.40 12.53
C TRP A 856 -30.20 -44.98 11.55
#